data_AF-A0A5N5DT22-F1
#
_entry.id   AF-A0A5N5DT22-F1
#
_cell.length_a   1.000
_cell.length_b   1.000
_cell.length_c   1.000
_cell.angle_alpha   90.00
_cell.angle_beta   90.00
_cell.angle_gamma   90.00
#
_symmetry.space_group_name_H-M   'P 1'
#
loop_
_entity.id
_entity.type
_entity.pdbx_description
1 polymer ?
#
loop_
_entity_poly.entity_id
_entity_poly.type
_entity_poly.pdbx_seq_one_letter_code
_entity_poly.pdbx_strand_id
1 'polypeptide(L)'
;MSRHKARASKSDFNIVPYRCSPAPHARQGAPDAQASSRFLFVEVHGPHRKHRQALRYDRSTQELKSHVMLVTSERKRKTRAKHDDGASDDLPELQVLARLPPDCRTGLTSDIDTHLIDPFDVLPVQGSPRLHEAMRYFFENYPGPTPMTDDIFVCDRNRYKRERVQWENTEYHLCYGEPAGYYNTLFVYEILQNLARNTDCLTVTANKYLTWTIRAVREGMPKKGEDKPITDSFVATVGGLSVVEVFIGHWAEAESHREGMLALVAARGGIFTFSHLAQRTIKWIEYLCCAANATAPTLPPLPLLPLPAELDAMASVAHQRSMTLLPREFSEEEDDDDEIVDSADDYYYYGEISTIVRELHIVSFGSMLFRGRPVATVIDDVEHRLLEELVRRQKLHQLHQHQRRHSSPHSPASVAAIGVLSFETVYDAVLLAAHVYIWAALNPGPKEMAANSVFSARLRDLLDVSDLVERWPGETTSSMESLLWVLFMGWGVSAQQRGDVKGAMGMAMWYAARIFETMEAMGMRGEEELSETLKAFPWVDDFCRGPCGVLWNISRPLLSLSMMLRNSLVAALCVPAFVFAQDTSPDNTCVVQPAPNGTDSAPAIIQAFHKCGHNDAANRGKVVFLNETYTVKSVMNTTGLSNVDVDIQGTLLWDTNIPYWLNASLPVGYQNQSSAWLFGGENLRWTGNGYGTLDGNGQVWYDFVNGTNNYKGRPHAITITGTKDSVFEATRFVQSQMWTMTIIHSENILLEDIYINSTDIKQAVGFDFSSLNTDGADTVYANNITFRRWIVDNGDDSISTKANSTNILIEDCEFHTGLGVAIGSIGQYDGVYETIENVTARNIIINNMRYGVYVKTWTGNSTGYPPNGGGGGLGYAANMTFENFELRNASGIMAVTQCTSYNGATGGCDTSEFNIRDMVMRNWTGTTTSDVVAAIQCSAKSPCTGITIEGIDLLDTVNSTAPANWLCSNVEGPIGFNCTGEPWEENNR
;
A
#
# COMPACT_ATOMS: atom_id res chain seq x y z
N MET A 1 11.42 -66.19 -29.13
CA MET A 1 11.68 -65.86 -27.71
C MET A 1 10.59 -64.88 -27.28
N SER A 2 9.42 -65.33 -26.82
CA SER A 2 9.10 -65.81 -25.45
C SER A 2 9.50 -64.77 -24.39
N ARG A 3 8.66 -64.28 -23.47
CA ARG A 3 7.29 -64.58 -23.01
C ARG A 3 7.01 -63.60 -21.85
N HIS A 4 5.73 -63.22 -21.65
CA HIS A 4 5.02 -63.13 -20.35
C HIS A 4 5.56 -62.19 -19.23
N LYS A 5 4.82 -61.70 -18.22
CA LYS A 5 3.48 -61.88 -17.61
C LYS A 5 3.34 -60.66 -16.65
N ALA A 6 2.20 -59.97 -16.55
CA ALA A 6 1.11 -60.16 -15.59
C ALA A 6 1.40 -59.88 -14.10
N ARG A 7 0.64 -58.90 -13.57
CA ARG A 7 -0.15 -58.86 -12.31
C ARG A 7 0.52 -58.83 -10.91
N ALA A 8 0.07 -57.80 -10.16
CA ALA A 8 -0.68 -57.85 -8.88
C ALA A 8 0.01 -57.58 -7.53
N SER A 9 -0.64 -56.63 -6.81
CA SER A 9 -0.91 -56.51 -5.36
C SER A 9 0.22 -56.49 -4.33
N LYS A 10 0.23 -55.47 -3.47
CA LYS A 10 -0.33 -55.55 -2.11
C LYS A 10 -0.37 -54.18 -1.41
N SER A 11 -1.38 -54.04 -0.57
CA SER A 11 -1.53 -53.06 0.51
C SER A 11 -0.36 -53.14 1.50
N ASP A 12 -0.05 -52.04 2.19
CA ASP A 12 -0.24 -51.95 3.64
C ASP A 12 0.11 -50.53 4.13
N PHE A 13 -0.77 -50.03 5.01
CA PHE A 13 -0.59 -48.83 5.81
C PHE A 13 0.64 -48.98 6.73
N ASN A 14 1.41 -47.91 6.91
CA ASN A 14 2.07 -47.63 8.19
C ASN A 14 2.32 -46.12 8.35
N ILE A 15 1.92 -45.63 9.51
CA ILE A 15 1.96 -44.23 9.97
C ILE A 15 3.26 -44.01 10.78
N VAL A 16 3.68 -42.74 10.84
CA VAL A 16 4.60 -42.01 11.76
C VAL A 16 6.12 -42.25 11.63
N PRO A 17 7.02 -41.25 11.86
CA PRO A 17 6.78 -39.90 12.40
C PRO A 17 7.50 -38.71 11.74
N TYR A 18 7.02 -37.51 12.09
CA TYR A 18 7.77 -36.26 12.14
C TYR A 18 9.16 -36.45 12.78
N ARG A 19 10.21 -35.90 12.16
CA ARG A 19 11.43 -35.43 12.84
C ARG A 19 12.06 -34.29 12.05
N CYS A 20 12.20 -33.14 12.72
CA CYS A 20 12.99 -32.01 12.27
C CYS A 20 14.49 -32.24 12.54
N SER A 21 15.29 -31.82 11.56
CA SER A 21 16.68 -31.30 11.63
C SER A 21 17.86 -32.28 11.78
N PRO A 22 19.09 -31.93 11.32
CA PRO A 22 19.58 -30.62 10.85
C PRO A 22 20.24 -30.62 9.45
N ALA A 23 20.41 -29.44 8.86
CA ALA A 23 21.18 -29.24 7.62
C ALA A 23 22.66 -29.66 7.79
N PRO A 24 23.34 -30.06 6.70
CA PRO A 24 24.47 -29.24 6.24
C PRO A 24 24.60 -29.10 4.72
N HIS A 25 25.24 -27.99 4.34
CA HIS A 25 25.68 -27.51 3.03
C HIS A 25 25.93 -28.54 1.90
N ALA A 26 25.44 -28.26 0.68
CA ALA A 26 26.24 -27.70 -0.42
C ALA A 26 25.44 -27.56 -1.75
N ARG A 27 25.20 -26.30 -2.12
CA ARG A 27 25.31 -25.66 -3.46
C ARG A 27 24.89 -26.44 -4.74
N GLN A 28 23.84 -25.92 -5.39
CA GLN A 28 23.78 -25.35 -6.77
C GLN A 28 22.43 -25.66 -7.45
N GLY A 29 21.70 -24.62 -7.84
CA GLY A 29 20.59 -24.70 -8.79
C GLY A 29 19.40 -23.78 -8.50
N ALA A 30 19.50 -22.53 -8.97
CA ALA A 30 18.42 -21.53 -9.15
C ALA A 30 17.69 -20.97 -7.90
N PRO A 31 17.61 -19.64 -7.72
CA PRO A 31 16.55 -19.05 -6.92
C PRO A 31 15.23 -19.16 -7.70
N ASP A 32 14.22 -19.78 -7.11
CA ASP A 32 12.84 -19.71 -7.61
C ASP A 32 12.41 -18.24 -7.65
N ALA A 33 12.47 -17.68 -8.85
CA ALA A 33 11.78 -16.45 -9.19
C ALA A 33 10.28 -16.71 -9.14
N GLN A 34 9.54 -15.91 -8.36
CA GLN A 34 8.14 -15.67 -8.67
C GLN A 34 7.68 -14.29 -8.18
N ALA A 35 8.13 -13.27 -8.90
CA ALA A 35 7.23 -12.16 -9.24
C ALA A 35 6.13 -12.71 -10.15
N SER A 36 5.02 -13.21 -9.58
CA SER A 36 3.90 -13.65 -10.42
C SER A 36 3.10 -12.43 -10.87
N SER A 37 3.19 -12.07 -12.16
CA SER A 37 2.20 -11.19 -12.79
C SER A 37 0.79 -11.78 -12.62
N ARG A 38 -0.23 -10.95 -12.34
CA ARG A 38 -1.63 -11.41 -12.27
C ARG A 38 -2.18 -11.53 -13.69
N PHE A 39 -2.88 -12.62 -13.99
CA PHE A 39 -3.52 -12.84 -15.29
C PHE A 39 -5.02 -13.03 -15.09
N LEU A 40 -5.83 -12.24 -15.80
CA LEU A 40 -7.25 -12.47 -16.01
C LEU A 40 -7.43 -12.95 -17.46
N PHE A 41 -7.76 -14.22 -17.65
CA PHE A 41 -8.12 -14.75 -18.97
C PHE A 41 -9.62 -14.62 -19.13
N VAL A 42 -10.08 -14.00 -20.22
CA VAL A 42 -11.50 -13.80 -20.53
C VAL A 42 -11.77 -14.39 -21.92
N GLU A 43 -12.67 -15.37 -22.01
CA GLU A 43 -13.16 -15.89 -23.29
C GLU A 43 -14.38 -15.07 -23.72
N VAL A 44 -14.30 -14.42 -24.89
CA VAL A 44 -15.37 -13.58 -25.44
C VAL A 44 -16.03 -14.31 -26.60
N HIS A 45 -17.34 -14.51 -26.50
CA HIS A 45 -18.15 -15.19 -27.50
C HIS A 45 -18.83 -14.18 -28.43
N GLY A 46 -18.28 -14.02 -29.65
CA GLY A 46 -18.93 -13.25 -30.71
C GLY A 46 -19.88 -14.11 -31.56
N PRO A 47 -20.78 -13.48 -32.34
CA PRO A 47 -21.79 -14.19 -33.15
C PRO A 47 -21.20 -15.15 -34.21
N HIS A 48 -19.91 -14.99 -34.58
CA HIS A 48 -19.27 -15.80 -35.62
C HIS A 48 -17.90 -16.40 -35.27
N ARG A 49 -17.27 -16.06 -34.13
CA ARG A 49 -15.97 -16.62 -33.68
C ARG A 49 -15.80 -16.56 -32.16
N LYS A 50 -15.02 -17.51 -31.62
CA LYS A 50 -14.53 -17.48 -30.23
C LYS A 50 -13.18 -16.75 -30.17
N HIS A 51 -13.08 -15.71 -29.36
CA HIS A 51 -11.83 -14.97 -29.13
C HIS A 51 -11.33 -15.23 -27.70
N ARG A 52 -10.01 -15.40 -27.52
CA ARG A 52 -9.38 -15.44 -26.19
C ARG A 52 -8.64 -14.13 -25.96
N GLN A 53 -9.02 -13.40 -24.95
CA GLN A 53 -8.29 -12.22 -24.47
C GLN A 53 -7.74 -12.50 -23.08
N ALA A 54 -6.53 -12.02 -22.80
CA ALA A 54 -5.92 -12.11 -21.49
C ALA A 54 -5.50 -10.71 -21.04
N LEU A 55 -6.07 -10.22 -19.95
CA LEU A 55 -5.63 -9.01 -19.28
C LEU A 55 -4.54 -9.40 -18.27
N ARG A 56 -3.31 -8.95 -18.49
CA ARG A 56 -2.16 -9.21 -17.62
C ARG A 56 -1.84 -7.93 -16.85
N TYR A 57 -2.01 -7.96 -15.54
CA TYR A 57 -1.41 -6.95 -14.68
C TYR A 57 0.03 -7.38 -14.36
N ASP A 58 0.99 -6.71 -14.97
CA ASP A 58 2.39 -6.99 -14.73
C ASP A 58 2.89 -6.21 -13.51
N ARG A 59 2.97 -6.88 -12.36
CA ARG A 59 3.48 -6.28 -11.11
C ARG A 59 4.89 -5.71 -11.22
N SER A 60 5.67 -6.14 -12.21
CA SER A 60 7.02 -5.60 -12.44
C SER A 60 7.02 -4.27 -13.20
N THR A 61 5.97 -4.00 -13.99
CA THR A 61 5.83 -2.76 -14.77
C THR A 61 4.65 -1.88 -14.35
N GLN A 62 3.79 -2.36 -13.43
CA GLN A 62 2.53 -1.75 -13.01
C GLN A 62 1.57 -1.43 -14.19
N GLU A 63 1.70 -2.16 -15.29
CA GLU A 63 0.88 -1.98 -16.48
C GLU A 63 -0.18 -3.06 -16.60
N LEU A 64 -1.35 -2.67 -17.08
CA LEU A 64 -2.42 -3.57 -17.50
C LEU A 64 -2.26 -3.83 -19.01
N LYS A 65 -1.85 -5.04 -19.40
CA LYS A 65 -1.59 -5.43 -20.79
C LYS A 65 -2.68 -6.35 -21.31
N SER A 66 -3.37 -5.98 -22.38
CA SER A 66 -4.29 -6.89 -23.09
C SER A 66 -3.53 -7.72 -24.12
N HIS A 67 -3.59 -9.05 -24.01
CA HIS A 67 -3.09 -9.98 -25.03
C HIS A 67 -4.27 -10.62 -25.75
N VAL A 68 -4.47 -10.28 -27.03
CA VAL A 68 -5.41 -10.99 -27.90
C VAL A 68 -4.73 -12.25 -28.42
N MET A 69 -5.14 -13.43 -27.93
CA MET A 69 -4.76 -14.70 -28.54
C MET A 69 -5.85 -15.11 -29.54
N LEU A 70 -5.55 -15.03 -30.83
CA LEU A 70 -6.37 -15.68 -31.85
C LEU A 70 -6.44 -17.18 -31.53
N VAL A 71 -7.62 -17.69 -31.16
CA VAL A 71 -7.85 -19.12 -31.09
C VAL A 71 -7.89 -19.64 -32.52
N THR A 72 -6.74 -20.07 -33.04
CA THR A 72 -6.76 -20.90 -34.24
C THR A 72 -7.48 -22.21 -33.86
N SER A 73 -8.73 -22.33 -34.30
CA SER A 73 -9.53 -23.54 -34.24
C SER A 73 -8.69 -24.76 -34.65
N GLU A 74 -8.48 -25.70 -33.73
CA GLU A 74 -8.39 -27.18 -33.89
C GLU A 74 -7.74 -27.83 -35.13
N ARG A 75 -6.97 -27.14 -35.96
CA ARG A 75 -6.50 -27.67 -37.26
C ARG A 75 -4.99 -27.66 -37.49
N LYS A 76 -4.19 -27.64 -36.42
CA LYS A 76 -2.72 -27.84 -36.49
C LYS A 76 -2.18 -28.97 -35.61
N ARG A 77 -2.98 -30.02 -35.38
CA ARG A 77 -2.48 -31.32 -34.86
C ARG A 77 -2.70 -32.51 -35.80
N LYS A 78 -3.17 -32.28 -37.03
CA LYS A 78 -3.33 -33.33 -38.06
C LYS A 78 -2.98 -32.80 -39.46
N THR A 79 -1.71 -32.52 -39.70
CA THR A 79 -1.13 -32.50 -41.06
C THR A 79 0.38 -32.69 -40.97
N ARG A 80 0.78 -33.80 -40.34
CA ARG A 80 1.98 -34.55 -40.73
C ARG A 80 1.50 -35.79 -41.46
N ALA A 81 0.78 -35.58 -42.56
CA ALA A 81 0.37 -36.59 -43.51
C ALA A 81 -0.14 -35.90 -44.79
N LYS A 82 0.55 -36.17 -45.89
CA LYS A 82 0.19 -35.99 -47.32
C LYS A 82 0.41 -34.61 -47.97
N HIS A 83 1.56 -34.54 -48.64
CA HIS A 83 1.76 -34.32 -50.08
C HIS A 83 0.87 -33.31 -50.85
N ASP A 84 1.61 -32.40 -51.49
CA ASP A 84 1.57 -31.92 -52.88
C ASP A 84 0.39 -31.10 -53.46
N ASP A 85 0.87 -30.15 -54.29
CA ASP A 85 0.29 -29.45 -55.44
C ASP A 85 -0.55 -28.17 -55.26
N GLY A 86 -0.10 -27.12 -55.96
CA GLY A 86 -0.99 -26.22 -56.72
C GLY A 86 -0.95 -24.73 -56.36
N ALA A 87 -0.53 -23.91 -57.32
CA ALA A 87 -0.38 -22.45 -57.30
C ALA A 87 -1.71 -21.66 -57.42
N SER A 88 -1.70 -20.37 -57.02
CA SER A 88 -1.99 -19.18 -57.87
C SER A 88 -2.24 -17.90 -57.06
N ASP A 89 -1.86 -16.79 -57.69
CA ASP A 89 -1.82 -15.39 -57.27
C ASP A 89 -3.20 -14.73 -57.02
N ASP A 90 -3.24 -13.69 -56.17
CA ASP A 90 -3.55 -12.30 -56.57
C ASP A 90 -3.82 -11.38 -55.35
N LEU A 91 -3.14 -10.24 -55.33
CA LEU A 91 -3.38 -9.04 -54.50
C LEU A 91 -4.17 -8.02 -55.33
N PRO A 92 -4.93 -7.09 -54.70
CA PRO A 92 -4.46 -5.69 -54.80
C PRO A 92 -4.74 -4.78 -53.58
N GLU A 93 -3.72 -3.94 -53.34
CA GLU A 93 -3.64 -2.50 -52.99
C GLU A 93 -4.47 -1.80 -51.90
N LEU A 94 -3.70 -1.01 -51.13
CA LEU A 94 -4.04 0.06 -50.20
C LEU A 94 -4.76 1.26 -50.86
N GLN A 95 -5.68 1.90 -50.13
CA GLN A 95 -5.96 3.33 -50.27
C GLN A 95 -6.11 4.05 -48.91
N VAL A 96 -5.14 4.95 -48.67
CA VAL A 96 -5.21 6.34 -48.17
C VAL A 96 -6.29 6.73 -47.14
N LEU A 97 -5.81 7.11 -45.94
CA LEU A 97 -6.52 7.87 -44.90
C LEU A 97 -6.85 9.30 -45.37
N ALA A 98 -8.13 9.67 -45.32
CA ALA A 98 -8.60 11.06 -45.48
C ALA A 98 -8.46 11.84 -44.16
N ARG A 99 -7.97 13.08 -44.26
CA ARG A 99 -7.89 14.07 -43.17
C ARG A 99 -9.28 14.48 -42.68
N LEU A 100 -9.44 14.66 -41.37
CA LEU A 100 -10.61 15.31 -40.76
C LEU A 100 -10.39 16.84 -40.65
N PRO A 101 -11.45 17.66 -40.74
CA PRO A 101 -11.38 19.13 -40.82
C PRO A 101 -11.28 19.81 -39.44
N PRO A 102 -10.85 21.10 -39.40
CA PRO A 102 -10.80 21.87 -38.17
C PRO A 102 -12.17 22.50 -37.84
N ASP A 103 -12.40 22.68 -36.54
CA ASP A 103 -13.49 23.38 -35.86
C ASP A 103 -14.83 22.65 -35.62
N CYS A 104 -15.14 22.33 -34.35
CA CYS A 104 -16.20 23.03 -33.60
C CYS A 104 -16.25 22.65 -32.09
N ARG A 105 -16.01 23.67 -31.24
CA ARG A 105 -16.64 24.09 -29.96
C ARG A 105 -16.99 23.14 -28.81
N THR A 106 -16.78 23.72 -27.62
CA THR A 106 -17.25 23.36 -26.28
C THR A 106 -18.77 23.28 -26.15
N GLY A 107 -19.28 22.15 -25.65
CA GLY A 107 -20.67 21.94 -25.28
C GLY A 107 -20.85 20.63 -24.51
N LEU A 108 -21.52 20.70 -23.36
CA LEU A 108 -21.89 19.57 -22.51
C LEU A 108 -22.78 18.54 -23.24
N THR A 109 -22.58 17.27 -22.87
CA THR A 109 -23.54 16.14 -22.95
C THR A 109 -24.17 15.88 -24.32
N SER A 110 -23.58 14.96 -25.08
CA SER A 110 -24.32 14.10 -26.01
C SER A 110 -23.55 12.80 -26.23
N ASP A 111 -24.22 11.70 -25.93
CA ASP A 111 -24.02 10.36 -26.49
C ASP A 111 -22.71 9.63 -26.13
N ILE A 112 -22.63 9.13 -24.90
CA ILE A 112 -21.83 7.92 -24.63
C ILE A 112 -22.69 6.75 -25.10
N ASP A 113 -22.40 6.26 -26.30
CA ASP A 113 -22.99 5.04 -26.84
C ASP A 113 -22.52 3.86 -25.98
N THR A 114 -23.44 3.30 -25.19
CA THR A 114 -23.21 2.18 -24.26
C THR A 114 -22.81 0.89 -24.97
N HIS A 115 -22.85 0.87 -26.31
CA HIS A 115 -22.40 -0.25 -27.13
C HIS A 115 -20.95 -0.13 -27.64
N LEU A 116 -20.23 0.94 -27.29
CA LEU A 116 -18.84 1.18 -27.73
C LEU A 116 -17.77 1.04 -26.65
N ILE A 117 -18.11 0.63 -25.42
CA ILE A 117 -17.11 0.39 -24.37
C ILE A 117 -16.70 -1.09 -24.44
N ASP A 118 -15.72 -1.40 -25.28
CA ASP A 118 -15.07 -2.70 -25.25
C ASP A 118 -14.14 -2.78 -24.02
N PRO A 119 -14.41 -3.61 -23.00
CA PRO A 119 -13.52 -3.70 -21.86
C PRO A 119 -12.22 -4.48 -22.15
N PHE A 120 -12.05 -5.08 -23.35
CA PHE A 120 -10.88 -5.92 -23.65
C PHE A 120 -10.25 -5.80 -25.04
N ASP A 121 -10.77 -5.01 -25.97
CA ASP A 121 -10.05 -4.71 -27.22
C ASP A 121 -9.50 -3.27 -27.23
N VAL A 122 -8.29 -3.23 -26.64
CA VAL A 122 -7.26 -2.19 -26.61
C VAL A 122 -7.36 -1.26 -25.41
N LEU A 123 -6.52 -1.57 -24.41
CA LEU A 123 -6.04 -0.53 -23.52
C LEU A 123 -5.08 0.39 -24.27
N PRO A 124 -5.23 1.72 -24.11
CA PRO A 124 -6.25 2.39 -23.29
C PRO A 124 -7.62 2.40 -23.98
N VAL A 125 -8.70 2.12 -23.22
CA VAL A 125 -10.08 2.19 -23.73
C VAL A 125 -10.31 3.60 -24.26
N GLN A 126 -10.47 3.73 -25.57
CA GLN A 126 -10.64 5.02 -26.22
C GLN A 126 -11.91 5.68 -25.66
N GLY A 127 -11.75 6.77 -24.91
CA GLY A 127 -12.86 7.50 -24.29
C GLY A 127 -13.15 7.21 -22.81
N SER A 128 -12.45 6.29 -22.12
CA SER A 128 -12.66 6.06 -20.67
C SER A 128 -11.38 5.85 -19.82
N PRO A 129 -10.40 6.77 -19.86
CA PRO A 129 -9.12 6.63 -19.13
C PRO A 129 -9.29 6.37 -17.62
N ARG A 130 -10.37 6.88 -17.01
CA ARG A 130 -10.69 6.68 -15.59
C ARG A 130 -11.01 5.23 -15.22
N LEU A 131 -11.64 4.46 -16.11
CA LEU A 131 -11.91 3.05 -15.85
C LEU A 131 -10.61 2.23 -15.87
N HIS A 132 -9.68 2.57 -16.77
CA HIS A 132 -8.37 1.94 -16.82
C HIS A 132 -7.56 2.20 -15.53
N GLU A 133 -7.55 3.46 -15.05
CA GLU A 133 -6.95 3.81 -13.75
C GLU A 133 -7.58 3.02 -12.60
N ALA A 134 -8.92 2.91 -12.60
CA ALA A 134 -9.67 2.15 -11.60
C ALA A 134 -9.28 0.67 -11.56
N MET A 135 -9.22 0.03 -12.74
CA MET A 135 -8.83 -1.37 -12.86
C MET A 135 -7.38 -1.58 -12.41
N ARG A 136 -6.46 -0.70 -12.80
CA ARG A 136 -5.04 -0.77 -12.38
C ARG A 136 -4.90 -0.70 -10.87
N TYR A 137 -5.50 0.31 -10.24
CA TYR A 137 -5.42 0.45 -8.79
C TYR A 137 -6.05 -0.74 -8.05
N PHE A 138 -7.15 -1.30 -8.56
CA PHE A 138 -7.74 -2.51 -7.99
C PHE A 138 -6.73 -3.67 -7.98
N PHE A 139 -6.04 -3.91 -9.11
CA PHE A 139 -5.03 -4.95 -9.20
C PHE A 139 -3.80 -4.71 -8.32
N GLU A 140 -3.48 -3.44 -8.05
CA GLU A 140 -2.39 -3.00 -7.16
C GLU A 140 -2.73 -3.18 -5.68
N ASN A 141 -3.94 -2.79 -5.27
CA ASN A 141 -4.25 -2.56 -3.87
C ASN A 141 -5.17 -3.62 -3.25
N TYR A 142 -5.82 -4.47 -4.05
CA TYR A 142 -6.64 -5.56 -3.52
C TYR A 142 -5.82 -6.84 -3.29
N PRO A 143 -5.70 -7.34 -2.04
CA PRO A 143 -4.84 -8.47 -1.69
C PRO A 143 -5.42 -9.86 -2.06
N GLY A 144 -6.62 -9.93 -2.67
CA GLY A 144 -7.25 -11.18 -3.11
C GLY A 144 -7.05 -11.53 -4.60
N PRO A 145 -7.68 -12.63 -5.09
CA PRO A 145 -7.88 -12.82 -6.54
C PRO A 145 -8.62 -11.62 -7.14
N THR A 146 -8.59 -11.48 -8.47
CA THR A 146 -9.44 -10.51 -9.21
C THR A 146 -10.85 -10.56 -8.61
N PRO A 147 -11.51 -9.42 -8.33
CA PRO A 147 -12.76 -9.47 -7.61
C PRO A 147 -13.72 -10.35 -8.40
N MET A 148 -14.20 -11.39 -7.73
CA MET A 148 -15.47 -12.01 -8.03
C MET A 148 -15.50 -12.68 -9.40
N THR A 149 -14.57 -13.60 -9.60
CA THR A 149 -14.70 -14.69 -10.56
C THR A 149 -15.42 -15.88 -9.89
N ASP A 150 -16.21 -16.66 -10.64
CA ASP A 150 -16.98 -17.86 -10.20
C ASP A 150 -16.26 -18.72 -9.12
N ASP A 151 -17.04 -19.43 -8.31
CA ASP A 151 -16.70 -20.00 -6.99
C ASP A 151 -15.47 -20.92 -6.93
N ILE A 152 -14.90 -21.27 -8.08
CA ILE A 152 -13.61 -21.94 -8.21
C ILE A 152 -12.49 -21.11 -7.56
N PHE A 153 -12.65 -19.79 -7.43
CA PHE A 153 -11.60 -18.87 -6.99
C PHE A 153 -11.88 -18.14 -5.67
N VAL A 154 -13.06 -18.31 -5.06
CA VAL A 154 -13.48 -17.56 -3.85
C VAL A 154 -12.60 -17.83 -2.62
N CYS A 155 -11.92 -18.99 -2.59
CA CYS A 155 -11.05 -19.34 -1.47
C CYS A 155 -9.56 -19.42 -1.82
N ASP A 156 -9.16 -19.06 -3.05
CA ASP A 156 -7.76 -19.14 -3.49
C ASP A 156 -7.09 -17.76 -3.41
N ARG A 157 -6.68 -17.37 -2.19
CA ARG A 157 -6.00 -16.09 -1.98
C ARG A 157 -4.56 -16.07 -2.52
N ASN A 158 -3.92 -17.21 -2.83
CA ASN A 158 -2.48 -17.21 -3.18
C ASN A 158 -1.89 -18.39 -4.01
N ARG A 159 -2.63 -19.07 -4.90
CA ARG A 159 -2.04 -20.09 -5.81
C ARG A 159 -2.38 -19.88 -7.28
N TYR A 160 -1.68 -18.93 -7.91
CA TYR A 160 -1.75 -18.60 -9.34
C TYR A 160 -1.28 -19.74 -10.27
N LYS A 161 -2.16 -20.70 -10.54
CA LYS A 161 -2.09 -21.50 -11.77
C LYS A 161 -2.91 -20.81 -12.85
N ARG A 162 -2.42 -20.86 -14.10
CA ARG A 162 -3.06 -20.32 -15.31
C ARG A 162 -4.41 -21.02 -15.54
N GLU A 163 -5.48 -20.57 -14.89
CA GLU A 163 -6.82 -21.12 -15.04
C GLU A 163 -7.71 -20.17 -15.85
N ARG A 164 -8.63 -20.74 -16.64
CA ARG A 164 -9.49 -20.01 -17.58
C ARG A 164 -10.70 -19.45 -16.83
N VAL A 165 -10.96 -18.15 -16.95
CA VAL A 165 -12.18 -17.51 -16.46
C VAL A 165 -13.03 -17.10 -17.67
N GLN A 166 -14.36 -17.19 -17.55
CA GLN A 166 -15.30 -16.70 -18.58
C GLN A 166 -15.79 -15.30 -18.20
N TRP A 167 -16.00 -14.42 -19.18
CA TRP A 167 -16.41 -13.01 -18.92
C TRP A 167 -17.67 -12.90 -18.09
N GLU A 168 -18.68 -13.68 -18.47
CA GLU A 168 -19.99 -13.78 -17.83
C GLU A 168 -19.93 -14.23 -16.36
N ASN A 169 -18.78 -14.75 -15.94
CA ASN A 169 -18.51 -15.21 -14.59
C ASN A 169 -17.63 -14.23 -13.80
N THR A 170 -17.73 -12.92 -14.08
CA THR A 170 -17.00 -11.87 -13.37
C THR A 170 -17.96 -10.79 -12.84
N GLU A 171 -17.69 -10.19 -11.69
CA GLU A 171 -18.50 -9.04 -11.24
C GLU A 171 -18.41 -7.85 -12.21
N TYR A 172 -17.31 -7.71 -12.94
CA TYR A 172 -17.25 -6.70 -14.01
C TYR A 172 -18.35 -6.87 -15.04
N HIS A 173 -18.78 -8.10 -15.34
CA HIS A 173 -19.95 -8.35 -16.18
C HIS A 173 -21.25 -7.84 -15.54
N LEU A 174 -21.39 -7.96 -14.21
CA LEU A 174 -22.52 -7.43 -13.47
C LEU A 174 -22.50 -5.90 -13.39
N CYS A 175 -21.34 -5.25 -13.34
CA CYS A 175 -21.28 -3.78 -13.24
C CYS A 175 -21.20 -3.08 -14.61
N TYR A 176 -20.87 -3.80 -15.69
CA TYR A 176 -20.77 -3.21 -17.03
C TYR A 176 -22.09 -3.14 -17.79
N GLY A 177 -23.06 -3.99 -17.47
CA GLY A 177 -24.28 -4.15 -18.26
C GLY A 177 -25.20 -2.93 -18.36
N GLU A 178 -24.98 -1.88 -17.55
CA GLU A 178 -25.82 -0.69 -17.45
C GLU A 178 -24.96 0.57 -17.19
N PRO A 179 -25.37 1.78 -17.66
CA PRO A 179 -24.67 3.04 -17.37
C PRO A 179 -24.47 3.32 -15.88
N ALA A 180 -25.46 2.97 -15.07
CA ALA A 180 -25.41 3.15 -13.63
C ALA A 180 -24.31 2.28 -12.99
N GLY A 181 -24.11 1.06 -13.50
CA GLY A 181 -23.08 0.16 -13.01
C GLY A 181 -21.67 0.71 -13.28
N TYR A 182 -21.46 1.32 -14.45
CA TYR A 182 -20.20 2.00 -14.77
C TYR A 182 -19.86 3.12 -13.78
N TYR A 183 -20.80 4.02 -13.51
CA TYR A 183 -20.57 5.11 -12.55
C TYR A 183 -20.40 4.58 -11.12
N ASN A 184 -21.11 3.51 -10.75
CA ASN A 184 -20.93 2.86 -9.46
C ASN A 184 -19.51 2.31 -9.33
N THR A 185 -19.00 1.60 -10.33
CA THR A 185 -17.62 1.10 -10.33
C THR A 185 -16.59 2.22 -10.15
N LEU A 186 -16.76 3.36 -10.83
CA LEU A 186 -15.89 4.52 -10.63
C LEU A 186 -16.03 5.12 -9.22
N PHE A 187 -17.24 5.14 -8.68
CA PHE A 187 -17.48 5.61 -7.32
C PHE A 187 -16.81 4.71 -6.27
N VAL A 188 -17.03 3.39 -6.33
CA VAL A 188 -16.35 2.39 -5.47
C VAL A 188 -14.85 2.60 -5.51
N TYR A 189 -14.29 2.80 -6.70
CA TYR A 189 -12.86 3.00 -6.88
C TYR A 189 -12.32 4.25 -6.16
N GLU A 190 -12.98 5.39 -6.30
CA GLU A 190 -12.60 6.61 -5.59
C GLU A 190 -12.67 6.42 -4.07
N ILE A 191 -13.63 5.66 -3.57
CA ILE A 191 -13.75 5.34 -2.14
C ILE A 191 -12.59 4.49 -1.65
N LEU A 192 -12.24 3.44 -2.39
CA LEU A 192 -11.09 2.59 -2.06
C LEU A 192 -9.77 3.38 -2.04
N GLN A 193 -9.63 4.39 -2.91
CA GLN A 193 -8.50 5.32 -2.86
C GLN A 193 -8.53 6.21 -1.63
N ASN A 194 -9.69 6.79 -1.31
CA ASN A 194 -9.85 7.68 -0.16
C ASN A 194 -9.55 6.94 1.15
N LEU A 195 -10.05 5.71 1.30
CA LEU A 195 -9.78 4.84 2.45
C LEU A 195 -8.28 4.54 2.58
N ALA A 196 -7.60 4.21 1.48
CA ALA A 196 -6.16 3.92 1.50
C ALA A 196 -5.30 5.15 1.84
N ARG A 197 -5.80 6.36 1.56
CA ARG A 197 -5.15 7.65 1.85
C ARG A 197 -5.59 8.27 3.18
N ASN A 198 -6.42 7.58 3.95
CA ASN A 198 -6.97 8.07 5.22
C ASN A 198 -7.65 9.44 5.09
N THR A 199 -8.47 9.61 4.05
CA THR A 199 -9.23 10.86 3.83
C THR A 199 -10.61 10.76 4.47
N ASP A 200 -10.89 11.62 5.45
CA ASP A 200 -12.15 11.61 6.23
C ASP A 200 -13.38 12.12 5.47
N CYS A 201 -13.25 12.55 4.22
CA CYS A 201 -14.31 13.14 3.42
C CYS A 201 -14.35 12.59 1.99
N LEU A 202 -15.57 12.46 1.44
CA LEU A 202 -15.76 12.17 0.03
C LEU A 202 -15.11 13.27 -0.83
N THR A 203 -14.18 12.89 -1.69
CA THR A 203 -13.60 13.81 -2.67
C THR A 203 -14.69 14.37 -3.59
N VAL A 204 -14.43 15.53 -4.19
CA VAL A 204 -15.33 16.13 -5.21
C VAL A 204 -15.60 15.13 -6.33
N THR A 205 -14.59 14.33 -6.70
CA THR A 205 -14.69 13.28 -7.71
C THR A 205 -15.61 12.13 -7.27
N ALA A 206 -15.45 11.62 -6.04
CA ALA A 206 -16.32 10.57 -5.50
C ALA A 206 -17.79 11.02 -5.45
N ASN A 207 -18.04 12.23 -4.95
CA ASN A 207 -19.38 12.82 -4.90
C ASN A 207 -20.03 12.96 -6.29
N LYS A 208 -19.22 13.31 -7.29
CA LYS A 208 -19.67 13.43 -8.68
C LYS A 208 -20.12 12.08 -9.24
N TYR A 209 -19.35 11.02 -9.03
CA TYR A 209 -19.72 9.68 -9.48
C TYR A 209 -20.93 9.13 -8.74
N LEU A 210 -21.02 9.31 -7.42
CA LEU A 210 -22.22 8.97 -6.65
C LEU A 210 -23.47 9.65 -7.23
N THR A 211 -23.39 10.97 -7.49
CA THR A 211 -24.48 11.74 -8.07
C THR A 211 -24.91 11.18 -9.44
N TRP A 212 -23.95 10.82 -10.28
CA TRP A 212 -24.20 10.23 -11.59
C TRP A 212 -24.82 8.83 -11.50
N THR A 213 -24.33 7.99 -10.58
CA THR A 213 -24.91 6.67 -10.31
C THR A 213 -26.36 6.80 -9.86
N ILE A 214 -26.65 7.64 -8.86
CA ILE A 214 -28.03 7.84 -8.36
C ILE A 214 -28.94 8.34 -9.48
N ARG A 215 -28.46 9.28 -10.30
CA ARG A 215 -29.21 9.80 -11.44
C ARG A 215 -29.51 8.70 -12.47
N ALA A 216 -28.49 7.93 -12.86
CA ALA A 216 -28.63 6.84 -13.82
C ALA A 216 -29.54 5.71 -13.29
N VAL A 217 -29.49 5.40 -11.99
CA VAL A 217 -30.43 4.46 -11.35
C VAL A 217 -31.87 4.98 -11.44
N ARG A 218 -32.11 6.27 -11.14
CA ARG A 218 -33.45 6.85 -11.24
C ARG A 218 -33.99 6.86 -12.67
N GLU A 219 -33.15 7.16 -13.64
CA GLU A 219 -33.51 7.18 -15.07
C GLU A 219 -33.71 5.76 -15.62
N GLY A 220 -32.93 4.79 -15.14
CA GLY A 220 -32.97 3.40 -15.58
C GLY A 220 -34.02 2.51 -14.90
N MET A 221 -34.60 2.97 -13.79
CA MET A 221 -35.56 2.24 -12.95
C MET A 221 -36.78 1.77 -13.78
N PRO A 222 -37.07 0.46 -13.82
CA PRO A 222 -38.25 -0.05 -14.54
C PRO A 222 -39.53 0.56 -13.97
N LYS A 223 -40.36 1.19 -14.82
CA LYS A 223 -41.64 1.73 -14.35
C LYS A 223 -42.69 0.63 -14.32
N LYS A 224 -43.63 0.77 -13.40
CA LYS A 224 -44.77 -0.14 -13.26
C LYS A 224 -45.53 -0.24 -14.58
N GLY A 225 -45.60 -1.44 -15.16
CA GLY A 225 -46.30 -1.72 -16.41
C GLY A 225 -45.46 -1.57 -17.69
N GLU A 226 -44.19 -1.18 -17.59
CA GLU A 226 -43.24 -1.26 -18.70
C GLU A 226 -42.71 -2.70 -18.83
N ASP A 227 -42.57 -3.20 -20.06
CA ASP A 227 -42.04 -4.54 -20.37
C ASP A 227 -40.49 -4.57 -20.36
N LYS A 228 -39.90 -3.83 -19.42
CA LYS A 228 -38.44 -3.72 -19.27
C LYS A 228 -37.97 -4.72 -18.20
N PRO A 229 -37.10 -5.69 -18.53
CA PRO A 229 -36.65 -6.69 -17.56
C PRO A 229 -35.76 -6.07 -16.47
N ILE A 230 -35.91 -6.55 -15.24
CA ILE A 230 -34.98 -6.26 -14.14
C ILE A 230 -33.73 -7.13 -14.36
N THR A 231 -32.62 -6.54 -14.77
CA THR A 231 -31.38 -7.28 -15.12
C THR A 231 -30.55 -7.61 -13.87
N ASP A 232 -29.68 -8.62 -13.97
CA ASP A 232 -28.70 -8.95 -12.91
C ASP A 232 -27.83 -7.74 -12.58
N SER A 233 -27.38 -7.05 -13.64
CA SER A 233 -26.52 -5.87 -13.56
C SER A 233 -27.16 -4.70 -12.82
N PHE A 234 -28.44 -4.43 -13.09
CA PHE A 234 -29.15 -3.32 -12.45
C PHE A 234 -29.32 -3.55 -10.94
N VAL A 235 -29.63 -4.78 -10.53
CA VAL A 235 -29.78 -5.13 -9.10
C VAL A 235 -28.43 -5.08 -8.37
N ALA A 236 -27.38 -5.63 -8.97
CA ALA A 236 -26.03 -5.54 -8.44
C ALA A 236 -25.57 -4.07 -8.31
N THR A 237 -25.92 -3.21 -9.26
CA THR A 237 -25.60 -1.78 -9.21
C THR A 237 -26.27 -1.06 -8.04
N VAL A 238 -27.56 -1.33 -7.79
CA VAL A 238 -28.28 -0.73 -6.66
C VAL A 238 -27.72 -1.25 -5.34
N GLY A 239 -27.45 -2.55 -5.25
CA GLY A 239 -26.82 -3.16 -4.09
C GLY A 239 -25.39 -2.66 -3.83
N GLY A 240 -24.60 -2.45 -4.87
CA GLY A 240 -23.23 -1.96 -4.75
C GLY A 240 -23.11 -0.59 -4.08
N LEU A 241 -24.14 0.27 -4.19
CA LEU A 241 -24.18 1.51 -3.41
C LEU A 241 -24.22 1.23 -1.91
N SER A 242 -24.95 0.20 -1.47
CA SER A 242 -25.00 -0.21 -0.05
C SER A 242 -23.62 -0.58 0.48
N VAL A 243 -22.84 -1.35 -0.29
CA VAL A 243 -21.47 -1.74 0.05
C VAL A 243 -20.58 -0.50 0.30
N VAL A 244 -20.67 0.48 -0.60
CA VAL A 244 -19.86 1.69 -0.50
C VAL A 244 -20.22 2.50 0.74
N GLU A 245 -21.51 2.66 1.02
CA GLU A 245 -21.96 3.36 2.21
C GLU A 245 -21.51 2.62 3.49
N VAL A 246 -21.49 1.28 3.51
CA VAL A 246 -20.89 0.49 4.60
C VAL A 246 -19.39 0.77 4.76
N PHE A 247 -18.65 0.90 3.66
CA PHE A 247 -17.20 1.15 3.72
C PHE A 247 -16.85 2.47 4.40
N ILE A 248 -17.66 3.51 4.19
CA ILE A 248 -17.43 4.84 4.80
C ILE A 248 -18.20 5.05 6.11
N GLY A 249 -19.15 4.17 6.44
CA GLY A 249 -19.88 4.16 7.70
C GLY A 249 -21.20 4.93 7.70
N HIS A 250 -21.83 5.07 6.54
CA HIS A 250 -23.15 5.66 6.35
C HIS A 250 -24.24 4.58 6.46
N TRP A 251 -24.51 4.14 7.68
CA TRP A 251 -25.33 2.96 7.96
C TRP A 251 -26.78 3.04 7.47
N ALA A 252 -27.39 4.23 7.55
CA ALA A 252 -28.79 4.43 7.16
C ALA A 252 -28.95 4.43 5.64
N GLU A 253 -28.01 5.03 4.93
CA GLU A 253 -27.92 5.06 3.48
C GLU A 253 -27.63 3.67 2.93
N ALA A 254 -26.70 2.94 3.57
CA ALA A 254 -26.42 1.54 3.26
C ALA A 254 -27.70 0.69 3.33
N GLU A 255 -28.46 0.84 4.41
CA GLU A 255 -29.73 0.15 4.61
C GLU A 255 -30.75 0.51 3.53
N SER A 256 -30.87 1.80 3.20
CA SER A 256 -31.78 2.26 2.15
C SER A 256 -31.45 1.66 0.78
N HIS A 257 -30.17 1.52 0.44
CA HIS A 257 -29.74 0.89 -0.81
C HIS A 257 -29.96 -0.63 -0.79
N ARG A 258 -29.73 -1.29 0.36
CA ARG A 258 -30.04 -2.70 0.57
C ARG A 258 -31.53 -2.98 0.34
N GLU A 259 -32.41 -2.19 0.95
CA GLU A 259 -33.86 -2.32 0.78
C GLU A 259 -34.29 -2.08 -0.68
N GLY A 260 -33.66 -1.12 -1.37
CA GLY A 260 -33.87 -0.92 -2.81
C GLY A 260 -33.50 -2.15 -3.64
N MET A 261 -32.36 -2.78 -3.34
CA MET A 261 -31.92 -4.03 -3.97
C MET A 261 -32.93 -5.16 -3.70
N LEU A 262 -33.34 -5.36 -2.44
CA LEU A 262 -34.30 -6.39 -2.04
C LEU A 262 -35.66 -6.22 -2.72
N ALA A 263 -36.14 -4.97 -2.86
CA ALA A 263 -37.36 -4.68 -3.58
C ALA A 263 -37.27 -5.07 -5.07
N LEU A 264 -36.12 -4.87 -5.71
CA LEU A 264 -35.89 -5.30 -7.09
C LEU A 264 -35.82 -6.83 -7.21
N VAL A 265 -35.18 -7.51 -6.25
CA VAL A 265 -35.16 -8.97 -6.17
C VAL A 265 -36.58 -9.52 -6.05
N ALA A 266 -37.40 -8.97 -5.16
CA ALA A 266 -38.78 -9.35 -5.00
C ALA A 266 -39.61 -9.08 -6.27
N ALA A 267 -39.43 -7.92 -6.90
CA ALA A 267 -40.13 -7.54 -8.13
C ALA A 267 -39.80 -8.47 -9.31
N ARG A 268 -38.59 -9.03 -9.37
CA ARG A 268 -38.20 -10.02 -10.39
C ARG A 268 -38.73 -11.43 -10.11
N GLY A 269 -39.25 -11.68 -8.91
CA GLY A 269 -39.79 -12.98 -8.50
C GLY A 269 -38.89 -13.78 -7.54
N GLY A 270 -37.93 -13.12 -6.90
CA GLY A 270 -37.07 -13.70 -5.87
C GLY A 270 -35.65 -14.02 -6.34
N ILE A 271 -34.76 -14.34 -5.38
CA ILE A 271 -33.31 -14.47 -5.61
C ILE A 271 -32.96 -15.57 -6.62
N PHE A 272 -33.71 -16.67 -6.67
CA PHE A 272 -33.44 -17.79 -7.59
C PHE A 272 -33.75 -17.49 -9.06
N THR A 273 -34.27 -16.29 -9.37
CA THR A 273 -34.49 -15.83 -10.76
C THR A 273 -33.24 -15.18 -11.38
N PHE A 274 -32.19 -15.00 -10.59
CA PHE A 274 -30.92 -14.40 -10.98
C PHE A 274 -29.90 -15.46 -11.39
N SER A 275 -28.88 -15.08 -12.17
CA SER A 275 -27.75 -15.98 -12.43
C SER A 275 -27.04 -16.36 -11.12
N HIS A 276 -26.33 -17.48 -11.14
CA HIS A 276 -25.60 -17.97 -9.96
C HIS A 276 -24.66 -16.90 -9.36
N LEU A 277 -23.89 -16.21 -10.21
CA LEU A 277 -22.99 -15.15 -9.75
C LEU A 277 -23.77 -13.99 -9.12
N ALA A 278 -24.85 -13.55 -9.75
CA ALA A 278 -25.69 -12.49 -9.22
C ALA A 278 -26.35 -12.88 -7.88
N GLN A 279 -26.78 -14.13 -7.71
CA GLN A 279 -27.30 -14.63 -6.42
C GLN A 279 -26.27 -14.44 -5.30
N ARG A 280 -25.00 -14.80 -5.56
CA ARG A 280 -23.92 -14.66 -4.59
C ARG A 280 -23.54 -13.21 -4.33
N THR A 281 -23.43 -12.38 -5.38
CA THR A 281 -23.18 -10.93 -5.22
C THR A 281 -24.28 -10.28 -4.39
N ILE A 282 -25.55 -10.57 -4.68
CA ILE A 282 -26.70 -10.04 -3.92
C ILE A 282 -26.65 -10.50 -2.45
N LYS A 283 -26.29 -11.77 -2.20
CA LYS A 283 -26.12 -12.30 -0.84
C LYS A 283 -25.00 -11.62 -0.09
N TRP A 284 -23.83 -11.48 -0.70
CA TRP A 284 -22.69 -10.83 -0.09
C TRP A 284 -22.99 -9.37 0.28
N ILE A 285 -23.68 -8.63 -0.61
CA ILE A 285 -24.13 -7.26 -0.35
C ILE A 285 -25.11 -7.22 0.83
N GLU A 286 -26.09 -8.12 0.85
CA GLU A 286 -27.05 -8.21 1.95
C GLU A 286 -26.34 -8.51 3.27
N TYR A 287 -25.45 -9.50 3.29
CA TYR A 287 -24.73 -9.94 4.47
C TYR A 287 -23.80 -8.85 5.01
N LEU A 288 -23.07 -8.14 4.16
CA LEU A 288 -22.20 -7.03 4.59
C LEU A 288 -23.00 -5.93 5.30
N CYS A 289 -24.12 -5.53 4.72
CA CYS A 289 -24.99 -4.51 5.32
C CYS A 289 -25.61 -5.02 6.62
N CYS A 290 -26.05 -6.28 6.66
CA CYS A 290 -26.60 -6.91 7.86
C CYS A 290 -25.57 -7.03 8.99
N ALA A 291 -24.34 -7.45 8.66
CA ALA A 291 -23.19 -7.52 9.55
C ALA A 291 -22.91 -6.14 10.18
N ALA A 292 -22.84 -5.10 9.34
CA ALA A 292 -22.61 -3.73 9.80
C ALA A 292 -23.74 -3.21 10.68
N ASN A 293 -25.00 -3.47 10.33
CA ASN A 293 -26.18 -2.94 11.03
C ASN A 293 -26.69 -3.83 12.19
N ALA A 294 -26.10 -5.01 12.40
CA ALA A 294 -26.60 -6.02 13.33
C ALA A 294 -28.06 -6.41 13.04
N THR A 295 -28.37 -6.68 11.78
CA THR A 295 -29.68 -7.15 11.33
C THR A 295 -29.58 -8.56 10.74
N ALA A 296 -30.70 -9.26 10.67
CA ALA A 296 -30.74 -10.61 10.11
C ALA A 296 -30.94 -10.51 8.58
N PRO A 297 -30.36 -11.43 7.80
CA PRO A 297 -30.65 -11.51 6.38
C PRO A 297 -32.14 -11.81 6.13
N THR A 298 -32.65 -11.36 4.99
CA THR A 298 -34.05 -11.53 4.57
C THR A 298 -34.21 -12.49 3.40
N LEU A 299 -33.18 -12.62 2.55
CA LEU A 299 -33.20 -13.57 1.44
C LEU A 299 -32.97 -14.99 1.98
N PRO A 300 -33.61 -16.02 1.39
CA PRO A 300 -33.42 -17.41 1.80
C PRO A 300 -31.97 -17.86 1.59
N PRO A 301 -31.46 -18.84 2.36
CA PRO A 301 -30.11 -19.38 2.16
C PRO A 301 -29.98 -20.04 0.79
N LEU A 302 -28.76 -20.04 0.24
CA LEU A 302 -28.47 -20.73 -1.03
C LEU A 302 -28.30 -22.23 -0.78
N PRO A 303 -28.66 -23.11 -1.75
CA PRO A 303 -28.53 -24.55 -1.57
C PRO A 303 -27.08 -25.01 -1.35
N LEU A 304 -26.84 -25.78 -0.29
CA LEU A 304 -25.56 -26.43 -0.03
C LEU A 304 -25.24 -27.49 -1.09
N LEU A 305 -23.99 -27.52 -1.54
CA LEU A 305 -23.49 -28.59 -2.41
C LEU A 305 -22.74 -29.65 -1.60
N PRO A 306 -22.72 -30.92 -2.07
CA PRO A 306 -22.00 -31.99 -1.38
C PRO A 306 -20.50 -31.70 -1.22
N LEU A 307 -19.99 -31.88 -0.01
CA LEU A 307 -18.57 -31.68 0.31
C LEU A 307 -17.72 -32.93 0.01
N PRO A 308 -16.43 -32.77 -0.33
CA PRO A 308 -15.50 -33.88 -0.39
C PRO A 308 -15.38 -34.56 0.98
N ALA A 309 -15.46 -35.90 1.01
CA ALA A 309 -15.44 -36.67 2.26
C ALA A 309 -14.16 -36.46 3.09
N GLU A 310 -13.02 -36.22 2.46
CA GLU A 310 -11.75 -35.93 3.14
C GLU A 310 -11.78 -34.58 3.86
N LEU A 311 -12.32 -33.54 3.21
CA LEU A 311 -12.51 -32.21 3.83
C LEU A 311 -13.45 -32.31 5.03
N ASP A 312 -14.56 -33.01 4.87
CA ASP A 312 -15.56 -33.22 5.91
C ASP A 312 -14.97 -33.93 7.14
N ALA A 313 -14.13 -34.96 6.91
CA ALA A 313 -13.43 -35.67 7.98
C ALA A 313 -12.41 -34.79 8.71
N MET A 314 -11.60 -34.01 7.98
CA MET A 314 -10.61 -33.10 8.58
C MET A 314 -11.29 -32.02 9.43
N ALA A 315 -12.33 -31.39 8.90
CA ALA A 315 -13.08 -30.38 9.62
C ALA A 315 -13.76 -30.95 10.87
N SER A 316 -14.28 -32.19 10.79
CA SER A 316 -14.89 -32.86 11.95
C SER A 316 -13.88 -33.12 13.08
N VAL A 317 -12.63 -33.48 12.76
CA VAL A 317 -11.58 -33.67 13.78
C VAL A 317 -11.19 -32.34 14.43
N ALA A 318 -11.04 -31.27 13.65
CA ALA A 318 -10.70 -29.95 14.19
C ALA A 318 -11.84 -29.35 15.03
N HIS A 319 -13.08 -29.49 14.54
CA HIS A 319 -14.30 -29.12 15.26
C HIS A 319 -14.37 -29.77 16.63
N GLN A 320 -14.18 -31.09 16.72
CA GLN A 320 -14.17 -31.81 18.00
C GLN A 320 -13.16 -31.22 19.00
N ARG A 321 -12.00 -30.77 18.54
CA ARG A 321 -11.00 -30.11 19.39
C ARG A 321 -11.49 -28.75 19.87
N SER A 322 -11.99 -27.89 18.98
CA SER A 322 -12.54 -26.58 19.38
C SER A 322 -13.67 -26.73 20.40
N MET A 323 -14.58 -27.69 20.20
CA MET A 323 -15.69 -27.94 21.12
C MET A 323 -15.26 -28.48 22.49
N THR A 324 -14.04 -28.98 22.64
CA THR A 324 -13.50 -29.36 23.97
C THR A 324 -12.95 -28.18 24.76
N LEU A 325 -12.68 -27.06 24.09
CA LEU A 325 -12.12 -25.84 24.67
C LEU A 325 -13.19 -24.80 25.02
N LEU A 326 -14.41 -25.02 24.55
CA LEU A 326 -15.59 -24.24 24.91
C LEU A 326 -16.29 -24.88 26.13
N PRO A 327 -16.96 -24.09 26.98
CA PRO A 327 -17.52 -24.57 28.25
C PRO A 327 -18.61 -25.62 28.04
N ARG A 328 -18.79 -26.62 28.91
CA ARG A 328 -19.85 -27.64 28.74
C ARG A 328 -20.89 -27.49 29.82
N GLU A 329 -22.15 -27.33 29.42
CA GLU A 329 -23.26 -27.48 30.37
C GLU A 329 -23.60 -28.97 30.45
N PHE A 330 -23.47 -29.56 31.65
CA PHE A 330 -24.07 -30.84 31.96
C PHE A 330 -25.46 -30.54 32.51
N SER A 331 -26.52 -30.98 31.83
CA SER A 331 -27.83 -31.05 32.45
C SER A 331 -27.76 -32.12 33.55
N GLU A 332 -27.67 -31.70 34.82
CA GLU A 332 -27.98 -32.58 35.94
C GLU A 332 -29.50 -32.75 36.00
N GLU A 333 -30.02 -33.74 35.27
CA GLU A 333 -31.30 -34.39 35.61
C GLU A 333 -31.09 -35.91 35.54
N GLU A 334 -30.47 -36.44 36.60
CA GLU A 334 -30.91 -37.72 37.16
C GLU A 334 -32.04 -37.37 38.13
N ASP A 335 -33.29 -37.52 37.72
CA ASP A 335 -34.37 -37.82 38.67
C ASP A 335 -35.44 -38.68 37.98
N ASP A 336 -35.67 -39.84 38.60
CA ASP A 336 -36.76 -40.75 38.34
C ASP A 336 -38.10 -40.01 38.56
N ASP A 337 -38.88 -39.76 37.51
CA ASP A 337 -40.32 -40.06 37.45
C ASP A 337 -40.97 -39.48 36.18
N ASP A 338 -41.87 -40.28 35.60
CA ASP A 338 -42.65 -40.00 34.40
C ASP A 338 -43.50 -38.71 34.49
N GLU A 339 -43.00 -37.58 34.00
CA GLU A 339 -43.87 -36.52 33.45
C GLU A 339 -43.15 -35.73 32.35
N ILE A 340 -43.55 -36.00 31.10
CA ILE A 340 -43.06 -35.31 29.91
C ILE A 340 -43.46 -33.83 30.00
N VAL A 341 -42.53 -33.00 30.46
CA VAL A 341 -42.53 -31.56 30.21
C VAL A 341 -41.69 -31.33 28.95
N ASP A 342 -42.39 -31.02 27.88
CA ASP A 342 -41.86 -30.70 26.56
C ASP A 342 -41.19 -29.31 26.60
N SER A 343 -39.87 -29.25 26.82
CA SER A 343 -39.08 -28.05 26.52
C SER A 343 -37.79 -28.43 25.80
N ALA A 344 -37.88 -28.52 24.48
CA ALA A 344 -36.79 -28.75 23.53
C ALA A 344 -35.74 -27.61 23.45
N ASP A 345 -35.65 -26.72 24.45
CA ASP A 345 -34.86 -25.48 24.38
C ASP A 345 -33.42 -25.63 24.93
N ASP A 346 -33.12 -26.62 25.78
CA ASP A 346 -31.80 -26.72 26.43
C ASP A 346 -30.72 -27.43 25.59
N TYR A 347 -31.09 -28.30 24.65
CA TYR A 347 -30.12 -28.97 23.77
C TYR A 347 -29.67 -28.10 22.57
N TYR A 348 -30.32 -26.95 22.36
CA TYR A 348 -30.11 -26.09 21.19
C TYR A 348 -28.91 -25.14 21.37
N TYR A 349 -28.57 -24.78 22.61
CA TYR A 349 -27.55 -23.77 22.90
C TYR A 349 -26.19 -24.12 22.28
N TYR A 350 -25.73 -25.36 22.40
CA TYR A 350 -24.50 -25.76 21.73
C TYR A 350 -24.65 -26.18 20.27
N GLY A 351 -25.87 -26.45 19.82
CA GLY A 351 -26.14 -26.94 18.47
C GLY A 351 -25.70 -25.95 17.40
N GLU A 352 -26.08 -24.67 17.57
CA GLU A 352 -25.83 -23.66 16.53
C GLU A 352 -24.35 -23.25 16.50
N ILE A 353 -23.74 -22.91 17.64
CA ILE A 353 -22.30 -22.61 17.70
C ILE A 353 -21.43 -23.78 17.23
N SER A 354 -21.83 -25.02 17.55
CA SER A 354 -21.15 -26.23 17.07
C SER A 354 -21.19 -26.31 15.54
N THR A 355 -22.35 -26.04 14.95
CA THR A 355 -22.54 -26.03 13.49
C THR A 355 -21.70 -24.92 12.86
N ILE A 356 -21.77 -23.71 13.39
CA ILE A 356 -20.99 -22.55 12.91
C ILE A 356 -19.49 -22.83 12.97
N VAL A 357 -18.96 -23.27 14.11
CA VAL A 357 -17.53 -23.57 14.27
C VAL A 357 -17.08 -24.69 13.33
N ARG A 358 -17.93 -25.71 13.12
CA ARG A 358 -17.65 -26.79 12.16
C ARG A 358 -17.55 -26.26 10.74
N GLU A 359 -18.51 -25.45 10.32
CA GLU A 359 -18.53 -24.86 8.98
C GLU A 359 -17.35 -23.91 8.76
N LEU A 360 -16.97 -23.12 9.77
CA LEU A 360 -15.76 -22.32 9.72
C LEU A 360 -14.50 -23.17 9.54
N HIS A 361 -14.41 -24.36 10.16
CA HIS A 361 -13.31 -25.31 9.90
C HIS A 361 -13.37 -25.87 8.47
N ILE A 362 -14.56 -26.21 7.96
CA ILE A 362 -14.74 -26.66 6.56
C ILE A 362 -14.22 -25.59 5.61
N VAL A 363 -14.60 -24.33 5.82
CA VAL A 363 -14.15 -23.23 4.97
C VAL A 363 -12.65 -22.96 5.14
N SER A 364 -12.13 -23.02 6.37
CA SER A 364 -10.72 -22.78 6.65
C SER A 364 -9.83 -23.82 5.95
N PHE A 365 -10.13 -25.12 6.10
CA PHE A 365 -9.43 -26.17 5.37
C PHE A 365 -9.71 -26.15 3.87
N GLY A 366 -10.94 -25.83 3.48
CA GLY A 366 -11.34 -25.66 2.09
C GLY A 366 -10.44 -24.64 1.41
N SER A 367 -10.31 -23.45 1.99
CA SER A 367 -9.46 -22.38 1.45
C SER A 367 -7.98 -22.77 1.29
N MET A 368 -7.46 -23.67 2.11
CA MET A 368 -6.08 -24.15 2.00
C MET A 368 -5.89 -25.33 1.04
N LEU A 369 -6.85 -26.27 1.03
CA LEU A 369 -6.64 -27.63 0.53
C LEU A 369 -7.64 -28.04 -0.57
N PHE A 370 -8.84 -27.47 -0.62
CA PHE A 370 -9.94 -27.90 -1.51
C PHE A 370 -10.59 -26.73 -2.25
N ARG A 371 -10.64 -26.81 -3.59
CA ARG A 371 -11.19 -25.74 -4.44
C ARG A 371 -12.61 -26.06 -4.90
N GLY A 372 -13.48 -25.05 -4.97
CA GLY A 372 -14.71 -25.12 -5.75
C GLY A 372 -15.99 -24.67 -5.04
N ARG A 373 -17.09 -24.68 -5.82
CA ARG A 373 -18.45 -24.26 -5.43
C ARG A 373 -18.95 -24.80 -4.08
N PRO A 374 -18.68 -26.06 -3.68
CA PRO A 374 -19.16 -26.56 -2.40
C PRO A 374 -18.65 -25.79 -1.18
N VAL A 375 -17.38 -25.36 -1.18
CA VAL A 375 -16.83 -24.57 -0.06
C VAL A 375 -17.49 -23.19 -0.01
N ALA A 376 -17.70 -22.58 -1.17
CA ALA A 376 -18.40 -21.30 -1.29
C ALA A 376 -19.85 -21.35 -0.77
N THR A 377 -20.60 -22.42 -1.05
CA THR A 377 -21.95 -22.56 -0.50
C THR A 377 -21.95 -22.70 1.02
N VAL A 378 -20.90 -23.29 1.61
CA VAL A 378 -20.76 -23.35 3.08
C VAL A 378 -20.42 -21.99 3.67
N ILE A 379 -19.63 -21.16 2.99
CA ILE A 379 -19.40 -19.76 3.41
C ILE A 379 -20.73 -19.00 3.47
N ASP A 380 -21.52 -19.11 2.40
CA ASP A 380 -22.78 -18.38 2.30
C ASP A 380 -23.82 -18.87 3.34
N ASP A 381 -23.76 -20.15 3.75
CA ASP A 381 -24.62 -20.75 4.80
C ASP A 381 -24.16 -20.37 6.21
N VAL A 382 -22.87 -20.50 6.52
CA VAL A 382 -22.33 -20.18 7.85
C VAL A 382 -22.51 -18.71 8.20
N GLU A 383 -22.36 -17.83 7.21
CA GLU A 383 -22.58 -16.40 7.39
C GLU A 383 -24.06 -16.08 7.62
N HIS A 384 -24.96 -16.75 6.89
CA HIS A 384 -26.40 -16.61 7.09
C HIS A 384 -26.80 -16.99 8.53
N ARG A 385 -26.41 -18.20 8.95
CA ARG A 385 -26.66 -18.73 10.30
C ARG A 385 -26.11 -17.81 11.37
N LEU A 386 -24.87 -17.37 11.21
CA LEU A 386 -24.20 -16.53 12.18
C LEU A 386 -24.93 -15.20 12.39
N LEU A 387 -25.37 -14.55 11.30
CA LEU A 387 -26.11 -13.28 11.40
C LEU A 387 -27.50 -13.46 12.02
N GLU A 388 -28.22 -14.53 11.67
CA GLU A 388 -29.50 -14.87 12.30
C GLU A 388 -29.32 -15.11 13.80
N GLU A 389 -28.29 -15.88 14.16
CA GLU A 389 -27.97 -16.23 15.53
C GLU A 389 -27.59 -14.99 16.35
N LEU A 390 -26.69 -14.14 15.85
CA LEU A 390 -26.31 -12.88 16.53
C LEU A 390 -27.53 -11.99 16.83
N VAL A 391 -28.49 -11.90 15.91
CA VAL A 391 -29.73 -11.14 16.13
C VAL A 391 -30.67 -11.83 17.11
N ARG A 392 -30.78 -13.16 17.05
CA ARG A 392 -31.57 -13.94 18.01
C ARG A 392 -31.04 -13.73 19.42
N ARG A 393 -29.72 -13.80 19.60
CA ARG A 393 -29.00 -13.55 20.87
C ARG A 393 -29.24 -12.13 21.39
N GLN A 394 -29.16 -11.13 20.52
CA GLN A 394 -29.47 -9.75 20.88
C GLN A 394 -30.92 -9.59 21.38
N LYS A 395 -31.90 -10.23 20.74
CA LYS A 395 -33.31 -10.21 21.17
C LYS A 395 -33.50 -10.90 22.52
N LEU A 396 -32.85 -12.03 22.75
CA LEU A 396 -32.88 -12.73 24.04
C LEU A 396 -32.33 -11.86 25.18
N HIS A 397 -31.21 -11.17 24.96
CA HIS A 397 -30.68 -10.22 25.93
C HIS A 397 -31.65 -9.08 26.25
N GLN A 398 -32.32 -8.52 25.23
CA GLN A 398 -33.34 -7.49 25.43
C GLN A 398 -34.55 -8.01 26.22
N LEU A 399 -35.00 -9.24 25.94
CA LEU A 399 -36.09 -9.90 26.67
C LEU A 399 -35.71 -10.15 28.14
N HIS A 400 -34.52 -10.68 28.41
CA HIS A 400 -34.02 -10.88 29.78
C HIS A 400 -33.89 -9.55 30.53
N GLN A 401 -33.40 -8.50 29.88
CA GLN A 401 -33.36 -7.15 30.48
C GLN A 401 -34.76 -6.59 30.77
N HIS A 402 -35.73 -6.84 29.90
CA HIS A 402 -37.12 -6.40 30.09
C HIS A 402 -37.81 -7.19 31.22
N GLN A 403 -37.62 -8.50 31.28
CA GLN A 403 -38.12 -9.36 32.37
C GLN A 403 -37.52 -8.97 33.72
N ARG A 404 -36.22 -8.65 33.79
CA ARG A 404 -35.56 -8.13 35.00
C ARG A 404 -36.07 -6.75 35.44
N ARG A 405 -36.57 -5.92 34.50
CA ARG A 405 -37.17 -4.62 34.82
C ARG A 405 -38.63 -4.72 35.29
N HIS A 406 -39.32 -5.83 35.01
CA HIS A 406 -40.72 -6.06 35.38
C HIS A 406 -40.93 -6.97 36.59
N SER A 407 -39.88 -7.63 37.11
CA SER A 407 -39.93 -8.29 38.42
C SER A 407 -39.84 -7.26 39.56
N SER A 408 -40.77 -7.38 40.52
CA SER A 408 -41.13 -6.42 41.59
C SER A 408 -39.97 -5.83 42.42
N PRO A 409 -40.05 -4.57 42.93
CA PRO A 409 -38.97 -3.85 43.62
C PRO A 409 -38.81 -4.23 45.11
N HIS A 410 -39.04 -5.49 45.49
CA HIS A 410 -38.94 -5.94 46.88
C HIS A 410 -37.92 -7.08 47.03
N SER A 411 -36.65 -6.72 46.90
CA SER A 411 -35.51 -7.44 47.47
C SER A 411 -34.28 -6.53 47.42
N PRO A 412 -33.56 -6.29 48.54
CA PRO A 412 -32.31 -5.52 48.53
C PRO A 412 -31.15 -6.19 47.79
N ALA A 413 -31.38 -7.30 47.08
CA ALA A 413 -30.35 -8.05 46.37
C ALA A 413 -30.22 -7.70 44.87
N SER A 414 -30.99 -6.74 44.33
CA SER A 414 -31.05 -6.52 42.87
C SER A 414 -30.18 -5.39 42.30
N VAL A 415 -29.20 -4.86 43.06
CA VAL A 415 -28.31 -3.77 42.59
C VAL A 415 -26.87 -4.24 42.27
N ALA A 416 -26.61 -5.54 42.15
CA ALA A 416 -25.27 -6.03 41.77
C ALA A 416 -25.32 -7.21 40.78
N ALA A 417 -25.50 -6.91 39.50
CA ALA A 417 -25.16 -7.83 38.40
C ALA A 417 -24.46 -7.08 37.26
N ILE A 418 -23.66 -6.07 37.61
CA ILE A 418 -22.70 -5.44 36.70
C ILE A 418 -21.39 -6.20 36.92
N GLY A 419 -21.04 -7.08 35.98
CA GLY A 419 -19.76 -7.79 35.97
C GLY A 419 -19.78 -9.22 36.50
N VAL A 420 -20.73 -10.08 36.09
CA VAL A 420 -20.59 -11.54 36.20
C VAL A 420 -20.32 -12.10 34.80
N LEU A 421 -19.23 -12.84 34.63
CA LEU A 421 -18.90 -13.46 33.35
C LEU A 421 -19.68 -14.79 33.25
N SER A 422 -20.64 -14.86 32.34
CA SER A 422 -21.52 -16.03 32.20
C SER A 422 -21.11 -16.92 31.02
N PHE A 423 -21.61 -18.15 31.02
CA PHE A 423 -21.59 -19.02 29.84
C PHE A 423 -22.07 -18.32 28.57
N GLU A 424 -23.19 -17.59 28.67
CA GLU A 424 -23.77 -16.77 27.60
C GLU A 424 -22.77 -15.75 27.03
N THR A 425 -21.94 -15.15 27.89
CA THR A 425 -20.94 -14.17 27.47
C THR A 425 -19.86 -14.81 26.61
N VAL A 426 -19.42 -16.02 26.97
CA VAL A 426 -18.43 -16.78 26.19
C VAL A 426 -19.02 -17.17 24.84
N TYR A 427 -20.26 -17.66 24.84
CA TYR A 427 -20.99 -18.00 23.62
C TYR A 427 -21.05 -16.82 22.64
N ASP A 428 -21.50 -15.65 23.11
CA ASP A 428 -21.60 -14.45 22.29
C ASP A 428 -20.23 -13.94 21.82
N ALA A 429 -19.20 -14.07 22.66
CA ALA A 429 -17.85 -13.67 22.31
C ALA A 429 -17.26 -14.54 21.20
N VAL A 430 -17.53 -15.85 21.22
CA VAL A 430 -17.12 -16.77 20.15
C VAL A 430 -17.88 -16.49 18.86
N LEU A 431 -19.18 -16.18 18.93
CA LEU A 431 -19.95 -15.78 17.74
C LEU A 431 -19.43 -14.46 17.14
N LEU A 432 -19.15 -13.45 17.97
CA LEU A 432 -18.58 -12.20 17.50
C LEU A 432 -17.16 -12.38 16.95
N ALA A 433 -16.34 -13.23 17.55
CA ALA A 433 -15.03 -13.59 17.01
C ALA A 433 -15.14 -14.37 15.68
N ALA A 434 -16.11 -15.28 15.54
CA ALA A 434 -16.45 -15.94 14.29
C ALA A 434 -16.89 -14.94 13.22
N HIS A 435 -17.66 -13.92 13.60
CA HIS A 435 -18.11 -12.86 12.69
C HIS A 435 -16.95 -12.00 12.20
N VAL A 436 -16.06 -11.62 13.10
CA VAL A 436 -14.78 -10.95 12.79
C VAL A 436 -13.94 -11.84 11.86
N TYR A 437 -13.86 -13.14 12.13
CA TYR A 437 -13.11 -14.09 11.30
C TYR A 437 -13.66 -14.19 9.87
N ILE A 438 -14.99 -14.27 9.70
CA ILE A 438 -15.61 -14.26 8.36
C ILE A 438 -15.18 -13.01 7.60
N TRP A 439 -15.38 -11.81 8.15
CA TRP A 439 -15.15 -10.57 7.39
C TRP A 439 -13.69 -10.15 7.27
N ALA A 440 -12.81 -10.63 8.14
CA ALA A 440 -11.39 -10.32 8.08
C ALA A 440 -10.57 -11.37 7.32
N ALA A 441 -10.91 -12.64 7.49
CA ALA A 441 -10.11 -13.76 6.99
C ALA A 441 -10.73 -14.43 5.75
N LEU A 442 -12.06 -14.59 5.70
CA LEU A 442 -12.73 -15.39 4.66
C LEU A 442 -13.34 -14.53 3.54
N ASN A 443 -14.00 -13.42 3.90
CA ASN A 443 -14.67 -12.44 3.04
C ASN A 443 -14.03 -11.04 3.21
N PRO A 444 -12.72 -10.89 2.97
CA PRO A 444 -11.98 -9.68 3.26
C PRO A 444 -12.48 -8.45 2.48
N GLY A 445 -13.04 -7.47 3.18
CA GLY A 445 -13.17 -6.12 2.66
C GLY A 445 -11.84 -5.33 2.70
N PRO A 446 -11.83 -4.06 2.26
CA PRO A 446 -10.72 -3.14 2.54
C PRO A 446 -10.43 -3.09 4.03
N LYS A 447 -9.15 -3.08 4.43
CA LYS A 447 -8.78 -3.12 5.86
C LYS A 447 -9.26 -1.89 6.62
N GLU A 448 -9.31 -0.77 5.93
CA GLU A 448 -9.69 0.55 6.44
C GLU A 448 -11.21 0.78 6.42
N MET A 449 -12.03 -0.21 6.03
CA MET A 449 -13.48 -0.03 5.99
C MET A 449 -14.06 0.22 7.38
N ALA A 450 -15.01 1.15 7.48
CA ALA A 450 -15.65 1.53 8.73
C ALA A 450 -16.26 0.34 9.49
N ALA A 451 -16.79 -0.67 8.78
CA ALA A 451 -17.39 -1.85 9.39
C ALA A 451 -16.41 -2.65 10.28
N ASN A 452 -15.12 -2.67 9.96
CA ASN A 452 -14.12 -3.36 10.77
C ASN A 452 -14.07 -2.80 12.19
N SER A 453 -14.16 -1.47 12.35
CA SER A 453 -14.22 -0.82 13.66
C SER A 453 -15.47 -1.18 14.46
N VAL A 454 -16.59 -1.42 13.78
CA VAL A 454 -17.85 -1.84 14.42
C VAL A 454 -17.74 -3.29 14.91
N PHE A 455 -17.13 -4.18 14.12
CA PHE A 455 -16.97 -5.58 14.49
C PHE A 455 -16.07 -5.73 15.72
N SER A 456 -14.93 -5.05 15.73
CA SER A 456 -13.99 -5.07 16.85
C SER A 456 -14.53 -4.34 18.09
N ALA A 457 -15.28 -3.23 17.92
CA ALA A 457 -15.92 -2.55 19.04
C ALA A 457 -16.95 -3.44 19.76
N ARG A 458 -17.86 -4.10 19.01
CA ARG A 458 -18.88 -4.99 19.58
C ARG A 458 -18.27 -6.13 20.38
N LEU A 459 -17.19 -6.73 19.85
CA LEU A 459 -16.49 -7.79 20.56
C LEU A 459 -15.80 -7.25 21.83
N ARG A 460 -15.18 -6.07 21.77
CA ARG A 460 -14.55 -5.44 22.94
C ARG A 460 -15.58 -5.12 24.01
N ASP A 461 -16.72 -4.52 23.66
CA ASP A 461 -17.76 -4.13 24.62
C ASP A 461 -18.27 -5.32 25.44
N LEU A 462 -18.29 -6.52 24.84
CA LEU A 462 -18.64 -7.76 25.53
C LEU A 462 -17.54 -8.26 26.47
N LEU A 463 -16.28 -8.02 26.10
CA LEU A 463 -15.09 -8.49 26.82
C LEU A 463 -14.55 -7.48 27.85
N ASP A 464 -15.08 -6.25 27.90
CA ASP A 464 -14.64 -5.20 28.83
C ASP A 464 -15.18 -5.46 30.25
N VAL A 465 -14.76 -6.59 30.81
CA VAL A 465 -15.08 -7.08 32.15
C VAL A 465 -13.81 -7.04 32.99
N SER A 466 -13.92 -6.59 34.24
CA SER A 466 -12.78 -6.62 35.17
C SER A 466 -12.30 -8.04 35.40
N ASP A 467 -10.98 -8.22 35.43
CA ASP A 467 -10.33 -9.50 35.70
C ASP A 467 -10.72 -10.62 34.70
N LEU A 468 -11.04 -10.24 33.45
CA LEU A 468 -11.47 -11.12 32.37
C LEU A 468 -10.65 -12.42 32.30
N VAL A 469 -9.32 -12.32 32.34
CA VAL A 469 -8.38 -13.44 32.17
C VAL A 469 -8.50 -14.48 33.29
N GLU A 470 -8.73 -14.04 34.53
CA GLU A 470 -8.89 -14.94 35.67
C GLU A 470 -10.29 -15.56 35.68
N ARG A 471 -11.29 -14.75 35.36
CA ARG A 471 -12.71 -15.13 35.47
C ARG A 471 -13.18 -15.98 34.30
N TRP A 472 -12.54 -15.88 33.14
CA TRP A 472 -12.88 -16.69 31.96
C TRP A 472 -12.87 -18.19 32.25
N PRO A 473 -11.74 -18.81 32.66
CA PRO A 473 -11.76 -20.22 33.02
C PRO A 473 -12.45 -20.48 34.37
N GLY A 474 -12.37 -19.55 35.31
CA GLY A 474 -12.87 -19.74 36.68
C GLY A 474 -14.39 -19.78 36.79
N GLU A 475 -15.09 -18.82 36.20
CA GLU A 475 -16.56 -18.68 36.35
C GLU A 475 -17.34 -19.43 35.29
N THR A 476 -16.75 -19.67 34.11
CA THR A 476 -17.49 -20.24 32.97
C THR A 476 -17.08 -21.65 32.62
N THR A 477 -16.01 -22.20 33.20
CA THR A 477 -15.39 -23.50 32.84
C THR A 477 -14.79 -23.56 31.42
N SER A 478 -14.67 -22.41 30.75
CA SER A 478 -14.06 -22.30 29.42
C SER A 478 -12.54 -22.41 29.47
N SER A 479 -11.91 -22.72 28.33
CA SER A 479 -10.45 -22.79 28.27
C SER A 479 -9.80 -21.42 28.02
N MET A 480 -8.55 -21.24 28.45
CA MET A 480 -7.78 -20.02 28.16
C MET A 480 -7.43 -19.88 26.68
N GLU A 481 -7.32 -21.00 25.97
CA GLU A 481 -7.16 -21.07 24.51
C GLU A 481 -8.34 -20.41 23.78
N SER A 482 -9.58 -20.62 24.28
CA SER A 482 -10.77 -19.99 23.70
C SER A 482 -10.75 -18.46 23.86
N LEU A 483 -10.37 -17.96 25.04
CA LEU A 483 -10.19 -16.53 25.29
C LEU A 483 -9.11 -15.95 24.37
N LEU A 484 -7.98 -16.65 24.24
CA LEU A 484 -6.86 -16.21 23.43
C LEU A 484 -7.26 -16.09 21.94
N TRP A 485 -8.00 -17.05 21.40
CA TRP A 485 -8.49 -16.97 20.02
C TRP A 485 -9.47 -15.81 19.82
N VAL A 486 -10.43 -15.64 20.73
CA VAL A 486 -11.40 -14.54 20.70
C VAL A 486 -10.69 -13.18 20.70
N LEU A 487 -9.76 -12.96 21.63
CA LEU A 487 -8.98 -11.73 21.71
C LEU A 487 -8.10 -11.52 20.48
N PHE A 488 -7.50 -12.59 19.96
CA PHE A 488 -6.66 -12.56 18.77
C PHE A 488 -7.45 -12.14 17.52
N MET A 489 -8.71 -12.54 17.37
CA MET A 489 -9.57 -12.08 16.26
C MET A 489 -9.80 -10.56 16.33
N GLY A 490 -10.17 -10.04 17.50
CA GLY A 490 -10.36 -8.59 17.70
C GLY A 490 -9.09 -7.77 17.49
N TRP A 491 -7.95 -8.27 18.00
CA TRP A 491 -6.64 -7.67 17.78
C TRP A 491 -6.23 -7.71 16.31
N GLY A 492 -6.36 -8.85 15.65
CA GLY A 492 -5.92 -9.07 14.27
C GLY A 492 -6.60 -8.14 13.28
N VAL A 493 -7.87 -7.79 13.50
CA VAL A 493 -8.58 -6.78 12.70
C VAL A 493 -8.16 -5.37 13.07
N SER A 494 -8.10 -5.03 14.35
CA SER A 494 -7.79 -3.67 14.80
C SER A 494 -6.36 -3.26 14.44
N ALA A 495 -5.39 -4.16 14.63
CA ALA A 495 -3.96 -3.92 14.36
C ALA A 495 -3.61 -3.85 12.87
N GLN A 496 -4.53 -4.27 12.00
CA GLN A 496 -4.35 -4.20 10.55
C GLN A 496 -4.93 -2.93 9.92
N GLN A 497 -5.63 -2.09 10.68
CA GLN A 497 -6.13 -0.80 10.20
C GLN A 497 -4.98 0.21 10.06
N ARG A 498 -5.02 1.06 9.04
CA ARG A 498 -3.99 2.11 8.82
C ARG A 498 -4.30 3.36 9.64
N GLY A 499 -3.26 3.95 10.23
CA GLY A 499 -3.41 5.15 11.06
C GLY A 499 -4.24 4.91 12.32
N ASP A 500 -4.69 5.98 12.97
CA ASP A 500 -5.63 5.89 14.11
C ASP A 500 -7.07 6.18 13.67
N VAL A 501 -7.49 5.58 12.55
CA VAL A 501 -8.87 5.71 12.05
C VAL A 501 -9.85 5.29 13.14
N LYS A 502 -10.69 6.22 13.60
CA LYS A 502 -11.74 5.97 14.61
C LYS A 502 -11.22 5.31 15.91
N GLY A 503 -9.96 5.55 16.29
CA GLY A 503 -9.36 5.01 17.53
C GLY A 503 -8.88 3.56 17.41
N ALA A 504 -8.63 3.07 16.20
CA ALA A 504 -8.17 1.70 15.94
C ALA A 504 -6.89 1.32 16.68
N MET A 505 -5.95 2.26 16.86
CA MET A 505 -4.71 2.00 17.58
C MET A 505 -5.00 1.74 19.06
N GLY A 506 -5.83 2.58 19.68
CA GLY A 506 -6.28 2.39 21.07
C GLY A 506 -7.01 1.05 21.27
N MET A 507 -7.81 0.65 20.29
CA MET A 507 -8.51 -0.65 20.32
C MET A 507 -7.54 -1.84 20.17
N ALA A 508 -6.58 -1.76 19.25
CA ALA A 508 -5.55 -2.78 19.08
C ALA A 508 -4.69 -2.91 20.34
N MET A 509 -4.32 -1.79 20.97
CA MET A 509 -3.57 -1.81 22.24
C MET A 509 -4.37 -2.45 23.38
N TRP A 510 -5.69 -2.18 23.47
CA TRP A 510 -6.55 -2.81 24.48
C TRP A 510 -6.57 -4.34 24.33
N TYR A 511 -6.77 -4.84 23.11
CA TYR A 511 -6.73 -6.28 22.87
C TYR A 511 -5.34 -6.88 23.14
N ALA A 512 -4.27 -6.22 22.69
CA ALA A 512 -2.90 -6.69 22.91
C ALA A 512 -2.60 -6.86 24.40
N ALA A 513 -3.04 -5.91 25.24
CA ALA A 513 -2.87 -6.00 26.70
C ALA A 513 -3.56 -7.25 27.28
N ARG A 514 -4.82 -7.50 26.90
CA ARG A 514 -5.56 -8.70 27.35
C ARG A 514 -4.95 -10.00 26.84
N ILE A 515 -4.42 -10.01 25.61
CA ILE A 515 -3.71 -11.16 25.06
C ILE A 515 -2.44 -11.42 25.86
N PHE A 516 -1.68 -10.39 26.23
CA PHE A 516 -0.45 -10.57 27.01
C PHE A 516 -0.75 -11.15 28.40
N GLU A 517 -1.76 -10.65 29.09
CA GLU A 517 -2.22 -11.22 30.36
C GLU A 517 -2.62 -12.69 30.20
N THR A 518 -3.34 -13.02 29.12
CA THR A 518 -3.75 -14.40 28.80
C THR A 518 -2.54 -15.31 28.52
N MET A 519 -1.59 -14.86 27.70
CA MET A 519 -0.36 -15.59 27.38
C MET A 519 0.53 -15.81 28.61
N GLU A 520 0.60 -14.80 29.50
CA GLU A 520 1.32 -14.90 30.77
C GLU A 520 0.67 -15.93 31.70
N ALA A 521 -0.66 -15.89 31.85
CA ALA A 521 -1.41 -16.85 32.65
C ALA A 521 -1.26 -18.29 32.11
N MET A 522 -1.15 -18.46 30.80
CA MET A 522 -0.88 -19.75 30.15
C MET A 522 0.60 -20.16 30.19
N GLY A 523 1.51 -19.28 30.58
CA GLY A 523 2.95 -19.57 30.69
C GLY A 523 3.66 -19.78 29.35
N MET A 524 3.16 -19.18 28.27
CA MET A 524 3.67 -19.37 26.90
C MET A 524 5.11 -18.90 26.72
N ARG A 525 5.90 -19.64 25.95
CA ARG A 525 7.35 -19.44 25.79
C ARG A 525 7.84 -19.32 24.35
N GLY A 526 6.99 -19.60 23.37
CA GLY A 526 7.36 -19.53 21.95
C GLY A 526 6.23 -19.07 21.03
N GLU A 527 6.61 -18.52 19.87
CA GLU A 527 5.69 -18.17 18.77
C GLU A 527 4.97 -19.40 18.23
N GLU A 528 5.67 -20.53 18.13
CA GLU A 528 5.10 -21.80 17.67
C GLU A 528 4.01 -22.29 18.62
N GLU A 529 4.21 -22.15 19.93
CA GLU A 529 3.22 -22.48 20.95
C GLU A 529 1.96 -21.59 20.82
N LEU A 530 2.14 -20.27 20.67
CA LEU A 530 1.05 -19.33 20.41
C LEU A 530 0.26 -19.72 19.14
N SER A 531 0.97 -19.99 18.04
CA SER A 531 0.37 -20.40 16.77
C SER A 531 -0.40 -21.72 16.90
N GLU A 532 0.17 -22.74 17.54
CA GLU A 532 -0.49 -24.04 17.71
C GLU A 532 -1.72 -23.95 18.62
N THR A 533 -1.68 -23.11 19.66
CA THR A 533 -2.86 -22.82 20.48
C THR A 533 -3.98 -22.18 19.65
N LEU A 534 -3.66 -21.15 18.86
CA LEU A 534 -4.65 -20.46 18.03
C LEU A 534 -5.26 -21.37 16.94
N LYS A 535 -4.49 -22.33 16.42
CA LYS A 535 -4.96 -23.34 15.44
C LYS A 535 -5.93 -24.37 16.02
N ALA A 536 -6.18 -24.37 17.33
CA ALA A 536 -7.25 -25.17 17.92
C ALA A 536 -8.66 -24.68 17.52
N PHE A 537 -8.75 -23.46 16.97
CA PHE A 537 -9.93 -22.82 16.42
C PHE A 537 -9.75 -22.55 14.92
N PRO A 538 -10.79 -22.08 14.19
CA PRO A 538 -10.65 -21.76 12.77
C PRO A 538 -9.44 -20.85 12.48
N TRP A 539 -8.63 -21.28 11.51
CA TRP A 539 -7.33 -20.67 11.19
C TRP A 539 -7.06 -20.69 9.70
N VAL A 540 -6.63 -19.56 9.14
CA VAL A 540 -6.05 -19.47 7.80
C VAL A 540 -4.69 -18.78 7.85
N ASP A 541 -3.65 -19.42 7.30
CA ASP A 541 -2.26 -18.94 7.38
C ASP A 541 -2.10 -17.51 6.81
N ASP A 542 -2.77 -17.21 5.70
CA ASP A 542 -2.70 -15.92 5.02
C ASP A 542 -3.16 -14.74 5.89
N PHE A 543 -4.14 -14.96 6.77
CA PHE A 543 -4.63 -13.93 7.69
C PHE A 543 -3.96 -14.01 9.05
N CYS A 544 -3.80 -15.21 9.62
CA CYS A 544 -3.44 -15.37 11.02
C CYS A 544 -1.92 -15.37 11.27
N ARG A 545 -1.10 -15.86 10.32
CA ARG A 545 0.34 -16.06 10.57
C ARG A 545 1.11 -14.75 10.76
N GLY A 546 0.87 -13.76 9.91
CA GLY A 546 1.51 -12.44 9.99
C GLY A 546 1.22 -11.72 11.30
N PRO A 547 -0.06 -11.52 11.67
CA PRO A 547 -0.45 -10.97 12.96
C PRO A 547 0.11 -11.77 14.13
N CYS A 548 0.07 -13.10 14.10
CA CYS A 548 0.64 -13.94 15.17
C CYS A 548 2.13 -13.62 15.42
N GLY A 549 2.93 -13.49 14.35
CA GLY A 549 4.34 -13.13 14.47
C GLY A 549 4.57 -11.70 14.99
N VAL A 550 3.74 -10.75 14.57
CA VAL A 550 3.78 -9.36 15.09
C VAL A 550 3.45 -9.33 16.58
N LEU A 551 2.36 -9.99 16.98
CA LEU A 551 1.93 -10.09 18.37
C LEU A 551 3.00 -10.72 19.26
N TRP A 552 3.62 -11.80 18.79
CA TRP A 552 4.71 -12.47 19.50
C TRP A 552 5.92 -11.55 19.68
N ASN A 553 6.32 -10.83 18.64
CA ASN A 553 7.46 -9.92 18.72
C ASN A 553 7.22 -8.77 19.70
N ILE A 554 5.98 -8.30 19.83
CA ILE A 554 5.60 -7.26 20.80
C ILE A 554 5.52 -7.84 22.22
N SER A 555 5.03 -9.08 22.39
CA SER A 555 4.85 -9.70 23.72
C SER A 555 6.15 -10.24 24.32
N ARG A 556 7.09 -10.73 23.50
CA ARG A 556 8.30 -11.45 23.93
C ARG A 556 9.14 -10.68 24.97
N PRO A 557 9.43 -9.37 24.81
CA PRO A 557 10.22 -8.63 25.80
C PRO A 557 9.50 -8.51 27.15
N LEU A 558 8.18 -8.33 27.13
CA LEU A 558 7.34 -8.15 28.32
C LEU A 558 7.20 -9.45 29.12
N LEU A 559 6.97 -10.57 28.42
CA LEU A 559 6.92 -11.91 29.03
C LEU A 559 8.29 -12.29 29.64
N SER A 560 9.39 -11.91 28.97
CA SER A 560 10.75 -12.13 29.49
C SER A 560 11.02 -11.32 30.76
N LEU A 561 10.53 -10.07 30.82
CA LEU A 561 10.68 -9.20 32.00
C LEU A 561 9.84 -9.70 33.18
N SER A 562 8.59 -10.14 32.95
CA SER A 562 7.76 -10.77 33.99
C SER A 562 8.42 -12.05 34.54
N MET A 563 8.97 -12.91 33.68
CA MET A 563 9.71 -14.11 34.13
C MET A 563 10.97 -13.75 34.93
N MET A 564 11.71 -12.70 34.55
CA MET A 564 12.87 -12.23 35.32
C MET A 564 12.46 -11.66 36.68
N LEU A 565 11.34 -10.92 36.75
CA LEU A 565 10.80 -10.38 38.00
C LEU A 565 10.27 -11.49 38.92
N ARG A 566 9.56 -12.50 38.39
CA ARG A 566 9.11 -13.69 39.15
C ARG A 566 10.29 -14.54 39.66
N ASN A 567 11.36 -14.68 38.89
CA ASN A 567 12.57 -15.39 39.34
C ASN A 567 13.43 -14.59 40.32
N SER A 568 13.27 -13.25 40.36
CA SER A 568 13.95 -12.38 41.33
C SER A 568 13.19 -12.25 42.66
N LEU A 569 11.91 -12.64 42.70
CA LEU A 569 11.04 -12.59 43.88
C LEU A 569 11.28 -13.67 44.94
N VAL A 570 12.24 -14.57 44.74
CA VAL A 570 12.74 -15.49 45.79
C VAL A 570 13.96 -14.93 46.54
N ALA A 571 14.51 -13.79 46.11
CA ALA A 571 15.75 -13.24 46.70
C ALA A 571 15.77 -11.71 46.79
N ALA A 572 14.76 -11.09 47.42
CA ALA A 572 14.93 -9.75 48.02
C ALA A 572 13.74 -9.39 48.91
N LEU A 573 13.76 -9.85 50.16
CA LEU A 573 13.20 -9.08 51.25
C LEU A 573 14.18 -7.95 51.56
N CYS A 574 13.65 -6.72 51.60
CA CYS A 574 14.19 -5.48 52.19
C CYS A 574 14.57 -4.35 51.21
N VAL A 575 14.06 -3.16 51.60
CA VAL A 575 14.41 -1.76 51.26
C VAL A 575 13.68 -1.16 50.03
N PRO A 576 13.30 0.13 50.06
CA PRO A 576 11.99 0.65 50.46
C PRO A 576 11.24 1.27 49.27
N ALA A 577 9.98 1.65 49.49
CA ALA A 577 9.14 2.36 48.52
C ALA A 577 9.86 3.58 47.91
N PHE A 578 10.22 3.49 46.63
CA PHE A 578 10.39 4.69 45.82
C PHE A 578 9.00 5.24 45.54
N VAL A 579 8.72 6.34 46.21
CA VAL A 579 7.65 7.27 45.89
C VAL A 579 7.64 7.48 44.37
N PHE A 580 6.55 7.11 43.71
CA PHE A 580 6.23 7.68 42.41
C PHE A 580 6.09 9.17 42.65
N ALA A 581 7.13 9.92 42.30
CA ALA A 581 6.95 11.33 42.03
C ALA A 581 5.94 11.39 40.88
N GLN A 582 4.72 11.86 41.18
CA GLN A 582 3.90 12.51 40.19
C GLN A 582 4.77 13.63 39.61
N ASP A 583 5.25 13.46 38.40
CA ASP A 583 5.83 14.58 37.68
C ASP A 583 4.68 15.42 37.12
N THR A 584 4.17 16.29 37.97
CA THR A 584 3.50 17.51 37.51
C THR A 584 4.60 18.50 37.16
N SER A 585 5.01 18.51 35.89
CA SER A 585 5.81 19.57 35.29
C SER A 585 5.27 19.89 33.89
N PRO A 586 5.23 21.18 33.47
CA PRO A 586 4.41 21.70 32.37
C PRO A 586 5.14 21.74 31.01
N ASP A 587 6.28 21.06 30.86
CA ASP A 587 7.11 21.24 29.67
C ASP A 587 6.84 20.18 28.61
N ASN A 588 6.31 20.62 27.48
CA ASN A 588 6.11 19.86 26.24
C ASN A 588 7.46 19.57 25.53
N THR A 589 8.48 19.18 26.30
CA THR A 589 9.86 18.98 25.84
C THR A 589 10.28 17.53 26.05
N CYS A 590 10.73 16.88 24.98
CA CYS A 590 11.26 15.53 24.96
C CYS A 590 12.77 15.58 24.70
N VAL A 591 13.58 15.21 25.69
CA VAL A 591 15.03 15.05 25.52
C VAL A 591 15.32 13.61 25.12
N VAL A 592 15.87 13.40 23.93
CA VAL A 592 16.23 12.08 23.40
C VAL A 592 17.49 11.59 24.12
N GLN A 593 17.44 10.40 24.72
CA GLN A 593 18.62 9.76 25.31
C GLN A 593 19.27 8.81 24.29
N PRO A 594 20.60 8.84 24.12
CA PRO A 594 21.28 7.89 23.24
C PRO A 594 21.16 6.47 23.81
N ALA A 595 21.01 5.48 22.94
CA ALA A 595 20.92 4.10 23.37
C ALA A 595 22.27 3.59 23.92
N PRO A 596 22.28 2.78 24.99
CA PRO A 596 23.52 2.36 25.65
C PRO A 596 24.39 1.50 24.73
N ASN A 597 25.72 1.61 24.87
CA ASN A 597 26.71 0.76 24.19
C ASN A 597 26.58 0.73 22.64
N GLY A 598 26.16 1.82 22.01
CA GLY A 598 26.01 1.89 20.54
C GLY A 598 24.91 0.96 20.01
N THR A 599 23.90 0.65 20.83
CA THR A 599 22.67 -0.02 20.39
C THR A 599 21.78 0.97 19.63
N ASP A 600 20.69 0.49 19.04
CA ASP A 600 19.86 1.29 18.15
C ASP A 600 19.09 2.39 18.91
N SER A 601 19.33 3.64 18.54
CA SER A 601 18.68 4.83 19.09
C SER A 601 17.41 5.22 18.36
N ALA A 602 17.13 4.64 17.18
CA ALA A 602 15.93 4.95 16.40
C ALA A 602 14.62 4.80 17.19
N PRO A 603 14.40 3.76 18.02
CA PRO A 603 13.17 3.65 18.81
C PRO A 603 12.96 4.82 19.79
N ALA A 604 14.02 5.30 20.44
CA ALA A 604 13.95 6.43 21.37
C ALA A 604 13.65 7.75 20.64
N ILE A 605 14.24 7.92 19.44
CA ILE A 605 13.98 9.07 18.56
C ILE A 605 12.51 9.09 18.14
N ILE A 606 12.00 7.97 17.61
CA ILE A 606 10.59 7.84 17.19
C ILE A 606 9.65 8.12 18.37
N GLN A 607 9.95 7.59 19.56
CA GLN A 607 9.14 7.81 20.74
C GLN A 607 9.10 9.29 21.17
N ALA A 608 10.24 10.00 21.08
CA ALA A 608 10.30 11.42 21.42
C ALA A 608 9.42 12.26 20.47
N PHE A 609 9.47 11.98 19.16
CA PHE A 609 8.60 12.63 18.19
C PHE A 609 7.12 12.25 18.37
N HIS A 610 6.81 10.99 18.67
CA HIS A 610 5.44 10.58 18.97
C HIS A 610 4.88 11.32 20.20
N LYS A 611 5.71 11.55 21.22
CA LYS A 611 5.28 12.19 22.47
C LYS A 611 5.17 13.72 22.37
N CYS A 612 6.14 14.38 21.76
CA CYS A 612 6.23 15.85 21.75
C CYS A 612 6.05 16.48 20.35
N GLY A 613 5.73 15.68 19.33
CA GLY A 613 5.69 16.13 17.94
C GLY A 613 4.31 16.50 17.39
N HIS A 614 3.23 16.33 18.16
CA HIS A 614 1.86 16.59 17.70
C HIS A 614 1.16 17.59 18.61
N ASN A 615 1.27 18.88 18.26
CA ASN A 615 0.84 19.98 19.13
C ASN A 615 -0.11 20.94 18.42
N ASP A 616 -0.96 21.60 19.19
CA ASP A 616 -1.90 22.63 18.70
C ASP A 616 -1.19 23.97 18.42
N ALA A 617 -1.93 24.96 17.92
CA ALA A 617 -1.36 26.26 17.58
C ALA A 617 -0.90 27.09 18.79
N ALA A 618 -1.41 26.81 19.99
CA ALA A 618 -1.10 27.54 21.22
C ALA A 618 0.10 26.93 21.96
N ASN A 619 0.35 25.63 21.77
CA ASN A 619 1.36 24.86 22.47
C ASN A 619 2.40 24.35 21.46
N ARG A 620 3.67 24.68 21.68
CA ARG A 620 4.76 24.19 20.84
C ARG A 620 5.50 23.08 21.56
N GLY A 621 5.66 21.94 20.91
CA GLY A 621 6.50 20.86 21.43
C GLY A 621 7.97 21.12 21.13
N LYS A 622 8.86 20.49 21.90
CA LYS A 622 10.30 20.53 21.64
C LYS A 622 10.90 19.13 21.74
N VAL A 623 11.69 18.73 20.74
CA VAL A 623 12.50 17.51 20.76
C VAL A 623 13.96 17.90 20.75
N VAL A 624 14.71 17.49 21.78
CA VAL A 624 16.12 17.88 21.98
C VAL A 624 17.01 16.66 21.91
N PHE A 625 17.97 16.66 21.00
CA PHE A 625 19.09 15.73 20.98
C PHE A 625 20.25 16.40 21.71
N LEU A 626 20.72 15.76 22.77
CA LEU A 626 21.89 16.20 23.52
C LEU A 626 23.15 16.08 22.65
N ASN A 627 24.23 16.73 23.10
CA ASN A 627 25.54 16.64 22.45
C ASN A 627 26.20 15.27 22.69
N GLU A 628 25.60 14.24 22.13
CA GLU A 628 25.95 12.83 22.24
C GLU A 628 25.82 12.15 20.86
N THR A 629 26.34 10.93 20.73
CA THR A 629 26.19 10.14 19.51
C THR A 629 25.03 9.15 19.61
N TYR A 630 24.06 9.27 18.70
CA TYR A 630 22.90 8.41 18.57
C TYR A 630 23.14 7.43 17.41
N THR A 631 23.42 6.16 17.73
CA THR A 631 23.60 5.14 16.68
C THR A 631 22.25 4.72 16.11
N VAL A 632 22.01 4.99 14.83
CA VAL A 632 20.77 4.67 14.11
C VAL A 632 20.97 3.39 13.31
N LYS A 633 20.30 2.31 13.71
CA LYS A 633 20.39 0.98 13.07
C LYS A 633 19.09 0.53 12.41
N SER A 634 18.03 1.32 12.54
CA SER A 634 16.76 1.04 11.89
C SER A 634 16.13 2.29 11.26
N VAL A 635 15.29 2.04 10.26
CA VAL A 635 14.55 3.10 9.57
C VAL A 635 13.63 3.86 10.53
N MET A 636 13.46 5.16 10.27
CA MET A 636 12.59 6.02 11.07
C MET A 636 11.47 6.60 10.21
N ASN A 637 10.27 6.67 10.78
CA ASN A 637 9.16 7.44 10.21
C ASN A 637 8.57 8.32 11.32
N THR A 638 8.75 9.62 11.17
CA THR A 638 8.28 10.66 12.09
C THR A 638 7.57 11.74 11.28
N THR A 639 6.55 11.31 10.54
CA THR A 639 5.67 12.16 9.73
C THR A 639 4.40 12.52 10.49
N GLY A 640 3.64 13.50 9.98
CA GLY A 640 2.40 13.97 10.61
C GLY A 640 2.64 14.87 11.84
N LEU A 641 3.83 15.43 11.97
CA LEU A 641 4.18 16.33 13.06
C LEU A 641 3.43 17.66 12.94
N SER A 642 3.20 18.34 14.06
CA SER A 642 2.60 19.66 14.08
C SER A 642 3.17 20.51 15.22
N ASN A 643 3.57 21.75 14.89
CA ASN A 643 4.02 22.76 15.86
C ASN A 643 5.13 22.24 16.80
N VAL A 644 6.26 21.82 16.24
CA VAL A 644 7.40 21.27 17.02
C VAL A 644 8.72 21.97 16.68
N ASP A 645 9.51 22.23 17.72
CA ASP A 645 10.92 22.64 17.65
C ASP A 645 11.81 21.40 17.76
N VAL A 646 12.76 21.23 16.85
CA VAL A 646 13.76 20.16 16.84
C VAL A 646 15.13 20.80 17.03
N ASP A 647 15.81 20.42 18.10
CA ASP A 647 17.11 20.96 18.49
C ASP A 647 18.14 19.82 18.49
N ILE A 648 19.00 19.80 17.47
CA ILE A 648 20.05 18.79 17.33
C ILE A 648 21.38 19.35 17.80
N GLN A 649 21.84 18.90 18.96
CA GLN A 649 23.14 19.28 19.52
C GLN A 649 24.20 18.18 19.35
N GLY A 650 23.80 16.96 18.99
CA GLY A 650 24.67 15.80 18.86
C GLY A 650 24.80 15.27 17.44
N THR A 651 25.22 14.02 17.34
CA THR A 651 25.41 13.33 16.06
C THR A 651 24.47 12.14 15.96
N LEU A 652 23.61 12.12 14.94
CA LEU A 652 22.93 10.90 14.52
C LEU A 652 23.88 10.17 13.58
N LEU A 653 24.28 8.96 13.94
CA LEU A 653 25.25 8.15 13.20
C LEU A 653 24.58 6.89 12.67
N TRP A 654 24.42 6.80 11.35
CA TRP A 654 23.84 5.63 10.70
C TRP A 654 24.82 4.48 10.72
N ASP A 655 24.30 3.27 10.93
CA ASP A 655 25.14 2.08 10.94
C ASP A 655 25.52 1.62 9.52
N THR A 656 26.53 0.74 9.47
CA THR A 656 27.14 0.29 8.21
C THR A 656 26.51 -0.99 7.67
N ASN A 657 25.30 -1.37 8.12
CA ASN A 657 24.69 -2.64 7.75
C ASN A 657 24.00 -2.55 6.38
N ILE A 658 24.80 -2.56 5.32
CA ILE A 658 24.33 -2.46 3.92
C ILE A 658 23.18 -3.46 3.62
N PRO A 659 23.29 -4.77 3.95
CA PRO A 659 22.18 -5.70 3.71
C PRO A 659 20.86 -5.33 4.39
N TYR A 660 20.91 -4.77 5.61
CA TYR A 660 19.71 -4.28 6.28
C TYR A 660 19.10 -3.10 5.52
N TRP A 661 19.90 -2.07 5.23
CA TRP A 661 19.41 -0.86 4.58
C TRP A 661 18.86 -1.12 3.18
N LEU A 662 19.49 -2.00 2.38
CA LEU A 662 18.97 -2.39 1.07
C LEU A 662 17.61 -3.09 1.13
N ASN A 663 17.26 -3.69 2.26
CA ASN A 663 16.04 -4.49 2.43
C ASN A 663 14.95 -3.79 3.26
N ALA A 664 15.31 -2.85 4.12
CA ALA A 664 14.42 -2.21 5.08
C ALA A 664 14.11 -0.74 4.77
N SER A 665 14.89 -0.08 3.90
CA SER A 665 14.71 1.33 3.54
C SER A 665 13.29 1.63 3.06
N LEU A 666 12.79 2.82 3.42
CA LEU A 666 11.41 3.23 3.20
C LEU A 666 11.23 3.79 1.79
N PRO A 667 10.15 3.45 1.07
CA PRO A 667 9.96 3.95 -0.29
C PRO A 667 9.72 5.46 -0.31
N VAL A 668 10.45 6.17 -1.19
CA VAL A 668 10.26 7.62 -1.41
C VAL A 668 9.00 7.91 -2.23
N GLY A 669 8.58 6.96 -3.07
CA GLY A 669 7.41 7.12 -3.95
C GLY A 669 7.72 7.77 -5.30
N TYR A 670 8.98 8.07 -5.59
CA TYR A 670 9.47 8.57 -6.88
C TYR A 670 10.76 7.85 -7.27
N GLN A 671 10.94 7.57 -8.56
CA GLN A 671 12.10 6.90 -9.19
C GLN A 671 12.51 5.54 -8.59
N ASN A 672 11.59 4.87 -7.86
CA ASN A 672 11.89 3.63 -7.13
C ASN A 672 13.05 3.81 -6.12
N GLN A 673 13.19 5.03 -5.58
CA GLN A 673 14.17 5.38 -4.58
C GLN A 673 13.68 5.05 -3.17
N SER A 674 14.63 5.01 -2.23
CA SER A 674 14.38 4.62 -0.84
C SER A 674 15.06 5.57 0.15
N SER A 675 14.61 5.60 1.40
CA SER A 675 15.05 6.54 2.44
C SER A 675 15.28 5.85 3.77
N ALA A 676 16.26 6.32 4.54
CA ALA A 676 16.51 5.85 5.90
C ALA A 676 15.55 6.51 6.92
N TRP A 677 15.11 7.73 6.64
CA TRP A 677 14.23 8.48 7.53
C TRP A 677 13.18 9.30 6.76
N LEU A 678 11.90 9.00 6.96
CA LEU A 678 10.80 9.88 6.56
C LEU A 678 10.47 10.84 7.71
N PHE A 679 10.58 12.14 7.46
CA PHE A 679 10.33 13.20 8.43
C PHE A 679 9.35 14.22 7.84
N GLY A 680 8.40 14.74 8.60
CA GLY A 680 7.60 15.87 8.11
C GLY A 680 6.30 16.15 8.84
N GLY A 681 5.63 17.22 8.43
CA GLY A 681 4.50 17.80 9.15
C GLY A 681 4.36 19.30 8.92
N GLU A 682 3.61 19.99 9.77
CA GLU A 682 3.29 21.41 9.60
C GLU A 682 3.89 22.27 10.72
N ASN A 683 4.41 23.44 10.35
CA ASN A 683 4.95 24.43 11.27
C ASN A 683 6.09 23.89 12.17
N LEU A 684 7.05 23.23 11.51
CA LEU A 684 8.24 22.66 12.12
C LEU A 684 9.36 23.69 12.14
N ARG A 685 10.12 23.72 13.22
CA ARG A 685 11.39 24.47 13.30
C ARG A 685 12.48 23.51 13.67
N TRP A 686 13.51 23.43 12.85
CA TRP A 686 14.62 22.53 13.05
C TRP A 686 15.90 23.34 13.09
N THR A 687 16.74 23.10 14.09
CA THR A 687 18.08 23.69 14.16
C THR A 687 19.12 22.64 14.54
N GLY A 688 20.24 22.66 13.81
CA GLY A 688 21.45 21.92 14.15
C GLY A 688 22.47 22.77 14.90
N ASN A 689 22.17 24.02 15.26
CA ASN A 689 23.10 24.92 15.98
C ASN A 689 24.46 25.17 15.28
N GLY A 690 24.60 24.79 14.01
CA GLY A 690 25.84 24.87 13.21
C GLY A 690 26.80 23.68 13.40
N TYR A 691 26.49 22.73 14.27
CA TYR A 691 27.36 21.58 14.58
C TYR A 691 26.62 20.24 14.77
N GLY A 692 25.32 20.25 15.04
CA GLY A 692 24.45 19.09 15.05
C GLY A 692 24.51 18.38 13.70
N THR A 693 24.81 17.08 13.75
CA THR A 693 25.29 16.33 12.60
C THR A 693 24.45 15.11 12.31
N LEU A 694 24.11 14.90 11.04
CA LEU A 694 23.61 13.65 10.51
C LEU A 694 24.72 12.99 9.70
N ASP A 695 25.29 11.91 10.23
CA ASP A 695 26.41 11.18 9.64
C ASP A 695 25.94 9.85 9.04
N GLY A 696 25.87 9.82 7.71
CA GLY A 696 25.40 8.66 6.97
C GLY A 696 26.39 7.48 6.93
N ASN A 697 27.63 7.66 7.39
CA ASN A 697 28.70 6.67 7.34
C ASN A 697 28.97 6.16 5.89
N GLY A 698 28.84 7.07 4.93
CA GLY A 698 28.81 6.86 3.47
C GLY A 698 30.03 6.20 2.86
N GLN A 699 31.22 6.27 3.47
CA GLN A 699 32.41 5.64 2.89
C GLN A 699 32.21 4.13 2.60
N VAL A 700 31.50 3.41 3.48
CA VAL A 700 31.20 1.98 3.25
C VAL A 700 30.31 1.77 2.03
N TRP A 701 29.42 2.73 1.75
CA TRP A 701 28.56 2.72 0.58
C TRP A 701 29.35 3.03 -0.68
N TYR A 702 30.21 4.05 -0.64
CA TYR A 702 31.05 4.45 -1.77
C TYR A 702 31.93 3.29 -2.24
N ASP A 703 32.55 2.60 -1.28
CA ASP A 703 33.33 1.39 -1.52
C ASP A 703 32.47 0.24 -2.09
N PHE A 704 31.27 0.05 -1.55
CA PHE A 704 30.37 -1.04 -1.94
C PHE A 704 29.79 -0.86 -3.34
N VAL A 705 29.31 0.35 -3.68
CA VAL A 705 28.73 0.61 -4.99
C VAL A 705 29.80 0.70 -6.07
N ASN A 706 31.03 1.10 -5.71
CA ASN A 706 32.21 1.10 -6.57
C ASN A 706 31.94 1.72 -7.95
N GLY A 707 31.36 2.92 -7.97
CA GLY A 707 31.00 3.65 -9.20
C GLY A 707 29.70 3.19 -9.88
N THR A 708 28.93 2.27 -9.29
CA THR A 708 27.60 1.91 -9.81
C THR A 708 26.60 3.02 -9.52
N ASN A 709 26.09 3.64 -10.58
CA ASN A 709 25.09 4.71 -10.53
C ASN A 709 23.69 4.19 -10.12
N ASN A 710 22.93 5.00 -9.37
CA ASN A 710 21.58 4.73 -8.85
C ASN A 710 21.41 3.28 -8.32
N TYR A 711 22.34 2.86 -7.45
CA TYR A 711 22.30 1.52 -6.89
C TYR A 711 20.97 1.29 -6.14
N LYS A 712 20.17 0.33 -6.61
CA LYS A 712 18.82 0.09 -6.12
C LYS A 712 18.79 -0.16 -4.60
N GLY A 713 17.94 0.57 -3.89
CA GLY A 713 17.69 0.39 -2.45
C GLY A 713 18.72 1.07 -1.54
N ARG A 714 19.73 1.75 -2.11
CA ARG A 714 20.64 2.62 -1.37
C ARG A 714 19.80 3.78 -0.80
N PRO A 715 19.74 3.97 0.52
CA PRO A 715 18.81 4.92 1.11
C PRO A 715 19.31 6.37 0.99
N HIS A 716 18.39 7.30 0.82
CA HIS A 716 18.62 8.71 1.11
C HIS A 716 18.77 8.89 2.63
N ALA A 717 19.58 9.85 3.08
CA ALA A 717 19.81 10.03 4.52
C ALA A 717 18.52 10.48 5.25
N ILE A 718 17.80 11.44 4.66
CA ILE A 718 16.49 11.90 5.13
C ILE A 718 15.59 12.33 3.97
N THR A 719 14.29 12.05 4.09
CA THR A 719 13.25 12.56 3.20
C THR A 719 12.26 13.39 4.00
N ILE A 720 12.28 14.70 3.76
CA ILE A 720 11.32 15.67 4.25
C ILE A 720 10.06 15.54 3.38
N THR A 721 9.00 14.91 3.91
CA THR A 721 7.80 14.55 3.16
C THR A 721 6.54 15.13 3.77
N GLY A 722 5.60 15.61 2.95
CA GLY A 722 4.33 16.16 3.44
C GLY A 722 4.50 17.38 4.35
N THR A 723 5.57 18.17 4.15
CA THR A 723 5.96 19.22 5.08
C THR A 723 5.46 20.60 4.63
N LYS A 724 4.95 21.39 5.57
CA LYS A 724 4.42 22.73 5.28
C LYS A 724 4.86 23.78 6.27
N ASP A 725 5.03 25.01 5.80
CA ASP A 725 5.23 26.21 6.62
C ASP A 725 6.37 26.05 7.64
N SER A 726 7.50 25.50 7.19
CA SER A 726 8.56 24.99 8.08
C SER A 726 9.94 25.56 7.77
N VAL A 727 10.81 25.55 8.77
CA VAL A 727 12.17 26.09 8.71
C VAL A 727 13.18 25.06 9.19
N PHE A 728 14.25 24.86 8.41
CA PHE A 728 15.36 23.97 8.73
C PHE A 728 16.68 24.74 8.65
N GLU A 729 17.39 24.84 9.76
CA GLU A 729 18.53 25.74 9.89
C GLU A 729 19.77 25.03 10.43
N ALA A 730 20.94 25.53 9.99
CA ALA A 730 22.22 25.32 10.65
C ALA A 730 22.57 23.85 10.93
N THR A 731 22.21 22.94 10.03
CA THR A 731 22.39 21.49 10.19
C THR A 731 23.53 20.98 9.32
N ARG A 732 24.32 20.07 9.87
CA ARG A 732 25.44 19.45 9.18
C ARG A 732 25.06 18.04 8.72
N PHE A 733 25.30 17.75 7.45
CA PHE A 733 25.25 16.38 6.91
C PHE A 733 26.65 15.98 6.48
N VAL A 734 27.06 14.77 6.85
CA VAL A 734 28.34 14.22 6.43
C VAL A 734 28.17 12.79 5.95
N GLN A 735 28.97 12.43 4.94
CA GLN A 735 29.10 11.06 4.46
C GLN A 735 27.73 10.43 4.16
N SER A 736 26.91 11.08 3.34
CA SER A 736 25.58 10.56 2.98
C SER A 736 25.67 9.20 2.31
N GLN A 737 24.72 8.30 2.62
CA GLN A 737 24.71 6.99 1.98
C GLN A 737 24.45 7.13 0.50
N MET A 738 23.47 7.94 0.07
CA MET A 738 23.13 8.33 -1.30
C MET A 738 22.74 9.82 -1.29
N TRP A 739 21.59 10.22 -1.86
CA TRP A 739 21.07 11.58 -1.75
C TRP A 739 20.97 11.95 -0.28
N THR A 740 21.46 13.13 0.05
CA THR A 740 21.50 13.62 1.42
C THR A 740 20.08 13.95 1.87
N MET A 741 19.33 14.69 1.03
CA MET A 741 17.98 15.12 1.34
C MET A 741 17.04 14.96 0.16
N THR A 742 15.80 14.56 0.43
CA THR A 742 14.68 14.72 -0.52
C THR A 742 13.58 15.54 0.12
N ILE A 743 13.10 16.57 -0.57
CA ILE A 743 11.95 17.39 -0.18
C ILE A 743 10.80 17.03 -1.10
N ILE A 744 9.84 16.25 -0.60
CA ILE A 744 8.74 15.69 -1.39
C ILE A 744 7.37 16.07 -0.86
N HIS A 745 6.41 16.36 -1.75
CA HIS A 745 5.03 16.73 -1.37
C HIS A 745 4.98 17.86 -0.32
N SER A 746 5.82 18.87 -0.51
CA SER A 746 6.12 19.85 0.52
C SER A 746 5.95 21.27 0.01
N GLU A 747 5.58 22.20 0.90
CA GLU A 747 5.22 23.56 0.52
C GLU A 747 5.69 24.60 1.55
N ASN A 748 6.17 25.76 1.07
CA ASN A 748 6.57 26.88 1.93
C ASN A 748 7.63 26.47 2.97
N ILE A 749 8.81 26.10 2.49
CA ILE A 749 9.93 25.67 3.35
C ILE A 749 11.15 26.57 3.12
N LEU A 750 11.72 27.05 4.22
CA LEU A 750 13.05 27.66 4.24
C LEU A 750 14.07 26.64 4.75
N LEU A 751 15.11 26.40 3.97
CA LEU A 751 16.29 25.67 4.41
C LEU A 751 17.51 26.56 4.32
N GLU A 752 18.11 26.87 5.46
CA GLU A 752 19.11 27.93 5.58
C GLU A 752 20.35 27.47 6.36
N ASP A 753 21.54 27.92 5.95
CA ASP A 753 22.81 27.61 6.61
C ASP A 753 23.12 26.09 6.74
N ILE A 754 22.74 25.30 5.74
CA ILE A 754 23.00 23.86 5.71
C ILE A 754 24.40 23.59 5.16
N TYR A 755 25.14 22.71 5.85
CA TYR A 755 26.43 22.21 5.39
C TYR A 755 26.32 20.75 5.00
N ILE A 756 26.85 20.38 3.83
CA ILE A 756 26.92 19.00 3.35
C ILE A 756 28.36 18.68 2.94
N ASN A 757 28.90 17.57 3.44
CA ASN A 757 30.16 17.01 2.93
C ASN A 757 30.11 15.48 2.79
N SER A 758 30.13 15.04 1.55
CA SER A 758 30.08 13.64 1.13
C SER A 758 31.31 13.29 0.27
N THR A 759 32.49 13.76 0.68
CA THR A 759 33.74 13.48 -0.03
C THR A 759 34.22 12.05 0.22
N ASP A 760 34.71 11.37 -0.82
CA ASP A 760 35.44 10.10 -0.67
C ASP A 760 36.83 10.37 -0.07
N ILE A 761 37.22 9.60 0.95
CA ILE A 761 38.55 9.70 1.56
C ILE A 761 39.63 8.95 0.78
N LYS A 762 39.24 8.06 -0.15
CA LYS A 762 40.16 7.21 -0.91
C LYS A 762 40.50 7.80 -2.28
N GLN A 763 39.57 8.50 -2.91
CA GLN A 763 39.73 9.05 -4.25
C GLN A 763 39.21 10.48 -4.30
N ALA A 764 39.76 11.25 -5.24
CA ALA A 764 39.22 12.58 -5.51
C ALA A 764 37.77 12.44 -6.01
N VAL A 765 36.91 13.32 -5.53
CA VAL A 765 35.52 13.40 -5.95
C VAL A 765 35.45 13.74 -7.44
N GLY A 766 34.64 13.01 -8.20
CA GLY A 766 34.52 13.18 -9.64
C GLY A 766 33.59 12.15 -10.28
N PHE A 767 33.36 12.33 -11.57
CA PHE A 767 32.30 11.66 -12.33
C PHE A 767 32.47 10.13 -12.48
N ASP A 768 33.70 9.62 -12.38
CA ASP A 768 34.01 8.19 -12.52
C ASP A 768 34.21 7.49 -11.15
N PHE A 769 33.90 8.16 -10.03
CA PHE A 769 34.42 7.77 -8.70
C PHE A 769 33.37 7.69 -7.60
N SER A 770 33.80 7.21 -6.43
CA SER A 770 32.99 6.39 -5.51
C SER A 770 31.82 7.09 -4.77
N SER A 771 31.77 8.42 -4.65
CA SER A 771 30.66 9.15 -3.98
C SER A 771 29.53 9.57 -4.93
N LEU A 772 29.30 8.83 -6.02
CA LEU A 772 28.16 9.06 -6.94
C LEU A 772 26.82 9.11 -6.20
N ASN A 773 25.88 9.88 -6.75
CA ASN A 773 24.53 10.05 -6.22
C ASN A 773 24.51 10.50 -4.76
N THR A 774 25.44 11.38 -4.37
CA THR A 774 25.44 12.01 -3.04
C THR A 774 24.84 13.40 -3.07
N ASP A 775 23.75 13.56 -3.82
CA ASP A 775 23.06 14.81 -4.08
C ASP A 775 22.82 15.58 -2.77
N GLY A 776 22.92 16.92 -2.81
CA GLY A 776 22.70 17.72 -1.61
C GLY A 776 21.22 17.74 -1.22
N ALA A 777 20.36 18.20 -2.13
CA ALA A 777 18.92 18.09 -1.97
C ALA A 777 18.16 17.95 -3.29
N ASP A 778 17.13 17.11 -3.28
CA ASP A 778 16.24 16.89 -4.42
C ASP A 778 14.80 17.33 -4.08
N THR A 779 14.21 18.22 -4.88
CA THR A 779 12.80 18.61 -4.73
C THR A 779 11.92 17.79 -5.67
N VAL A 780 10.79 17.27 -5.15
CA VAL A 780 9.81 16.50 -5.94
C VAL A 780 8.40 16.86 -5.47
N TYR A 781 7.48 17.20 -6.36
CA TYR A 781 6.12 17.63 -5.99
C TYR A 781 6.14 18.73 -4.92
N ALA A 782 7.05 19.69 -5.06
CA ALA A 782 7.33 20.69 -4.04
C ALA A 782 7.01 22.10 -4.55
N ASN A 783 6.53 22.97 -3.67
CA ASN A 783 6.16 24.34 -4.01
C ASN A 783 6.78 25.34 -3.03
N ASN A 784 7.31 26.46 -3.51
CA ASN A 784 7.79 27.54 -2.65
C ASN A 784 8.86 27.08 -1.65
N ILE A 785 10.00 26.62 -2.19
CA ILE A 785 11.13 26.12 -1.40
C ILE A 785 12.32 27.07 -1.58
N THR A 786 12.91 27.51 -0.47
CA THR A 786 14.09 28.37 -0.46
C THR A 786 15.28 27.64 0.13
N PHE A 787 16.37 27.54 -0.62
CA PHE A 787 17.69 27.11 -0.18
C PHE A 787 18.57 28.35 -0.07
N ARG A 788 19.04 28.69 1.13
CA ARG A 788 19.85 29.90 1.35
C ARG A 788 21.13 29.63 2.14
N ARG A 789 22.28 30.14 1.65
CA ARG A 789 23.58 30.03 2.35
C ARG A 789 24.03 28.60 2.61
N TRP A 790 23.84 27.72 1.62
CA TRP A 790 24.32 26.34 1.72
C TRP A 790 25.79 26.23 1.32
N ILE A 791 26.51 25.32 1.96
CA ILE A 791 27.81 24.83 1.49
C ILE A 791 27.69 23.34 1.20
N VAL A 792 27.93 22.94 -0.04
CA VAL A 792 27.80 21.53 -0.47
C VAL A 792 29.08 21.06 -1.13
N ASP A 793 29.70 20.02 -0.57
CA ASP A 793 30.82 19.30 -1.16
C ASP A 793 30.45 17.82 -1.32
N ASN A 794 30.17 17.39 -2.54
CA ASN A 794 29.63 16.07 -2.84
C ASN A 794 30.04 15.56 -4.22
N GLY A 795 29.65 14.33 -4.56
CA GLY A 795 29.98 13.68 -5.84
C GLY A 795 28.95 13.82 -6.95
N ASP A 796 27.86 14.57 -6.76
CA ASP A 796 26.75 14.65 -7.72
C ASP A 796 26.07 16.04 -7.68
N ASP A 797 24.78 16.15 -8.03
CA ASP A 797 24.03 17.41 -8.02
C ASP A 797 24.08 18.08 -6.63
N SER A 798 24.32 19.39 -6.55
CA SER A 798 24.29 20.11 -5.26
C SER A 798 22.85 20.34 -4.82
N ILE A 799 22.01 20.87 -5.72
CA ILE A 799 20.55 20.97 -5.54
C ILE A 799 19.90 20.59 -6.86
N SER A 800 18.91 19.70 -6.82
CA SER A 800 18.24 19.17 -8.00
C SER A 800 16.73 19.39 -7.92
N THR A 801 16.10 19.88 -8.98
CA THR A 801 14.63 19.98 -9.08
C THR A 801 14.07 18.88 -9.97
N LYS A 802 13.09 18.10 -9.50
CA LYS A 802 12.46 17.01 -10.25
C LYS A 802 10.97 17.29 -10.50
N ALA A 803 10.19 16.23 -10.77
CA ALA A 803 8.79 16.31 -11.15
C ALA A 803 7.94 17.19 -10.24
N ASN A 804 7.20 18.10 -10.86
CA ASN A 804 6.23 19.02 -10.26
C ASN A 804 6.80 19.89 -9.14
N SER A 805 8.05 20.33 -9.31
CA SER A 805 8.68 21.34 -8.45
C SER A 805 8.44 22.74 -9.01
N THR A 806 7.86 23.63 -8.19
CA THR A 806 7.51 24.99 -8.60
C THR A 806 7.93 26.03 -7.56
N ASN A 807 8.26 27.25 -8.01
CA ASN A 807 8.64 28.37 -7.13
C ASN A 807 9.85 28.01 -6.24
N ILE A 808 10.98 27.67 -6.85
CA ILE A 808 12.19 27.27 -6.14
C ILE A 808 13.21 28.39 -6.18
N LEU A 809 13.75 28.78 -5.02
CA LEU A 809 14.81 29.77 -4.88
C LEU A 809 16.05 29.11 -4.29
N ILE A 810 17.19 29.25 -4.97
CA ILE A 810 18.51 28.81 -4.50
C ILE A 810 19.39 30.05 -4.47
N GLU A 811 19.82 30.51 -3.30
CA GLU A 811 20.59 31.75 -3.21
C GLU A 811 21.72 31.76 -2.20
N ASP A 812 22.78 32.50 -2.54
CA ASP A 812 23.94 32.74 -1.70
C ASP A 812 24.67 31.44 -1.30
N CYS A 813 24.69 30.43 -2.18
CA CYS A 813 25.29 29.12 -1.90
C CYS A 813 26.70 28.97 -2.50
N GLU A 814 27.50 28.09 -1.88
CA GLU A 814 28.82 27.68 -2.37
C GLU A 814 28.86 26.16 -2.58
N PHE A 815 29.19 25.75 -3.79
CA PHE A 815 29.20 24.34 -4.19
C PHE A 815 30.60 23.89 -4.61
N HIS A 816 30.98 22.67 -4.22
CA HIS A 816 32.29 22.07 -4.41
C HIS A 816 32.18 20.67 -5.04
N THR A 817 33.11 20.37 -5.96
CA THR A 817 33.49 19.00 -6.38
C THR A 817 32.40 18.06 -6.97
N GLY A 818 31.20 18.56 -7.31
CA GLY A 818 30.07 17.80 -7.91
C GLY A 818 29.53 18.30 -9.27
N LEU A 819 28.20 18.30 -9.46
CA LEU A 819 27.49 18.65 -10.71
C LEU A 819 26.66 19.97 -10.70
N GLY A 820 26.65 20.70 -9.60
CA GLY A 820 26.07 22.06 -9.52
C GLY A 820 24.56 22.06 -9.34
N VAL A 821 23.89 23.10 -9.82
CA VAL A 821 22.42 23.17 -9.82
C VAL A 821 21.87 22.33 -10.96
N ALA A 822 21.03 21.35 -10.65
CA ALA A 822 20.46 20.47 -11.64
C ALA A 822 18.95 20.65 -11.81
N ILE A 823 18.50 20.53 -13.05
CA ILE A 823 17.09 20.46 -13.43
C ILE A 823 16.87 19.04 -13.97
N GLY A 824 16.21 18.19 -13.20
CA GLY A 824 15.97 16.78 -13.52
C GLY A 824 17.06 15.81 -13.02
N SER A 825 17.14 14.57 -13.50
CA SER A 825 16.38 14.10 -14.67
C SER A 825 14.88 14.02 -14.41
N ILE A 826 14.12 14.45 -15.42
CA ILE A 826 12.65 14.50 -15.44
C ILE A 826 12.13 13.91 -16.76
N GLY A 827 10.90 13.42 -16.78
CA GLY A 827 10.33 12.72 -17.95
C GLY A 827 10.66 11.22 -17.98
N GLN A 828 10.98 10.63 -16.83
CA GLN A 828 11.37 9.22 -16.72
C GLN A 828 10.21 8.25 -16.98
N TYR A 829 8.98 8.68 -16.73
CA TYR A 829 7.81 7.82 -16.75
C TYR A 829 7.01 8.00 -18.04
N ASP A 830 6.86 6.92 -18.80
CA ASP A 830 6.18 6.91 -20.10
C ASP A 830 4.75 7.47 -20.02
N GLY A 831 4.45 8.45 -20.87
CA GLY A 831 3.15 9.13 -20.95
C GLY A 831 2.78 9.98 -19.73
N VAL A 832 3.62 10.06 -18.70
CA VAL A 832 3.35 10.88 -17.51
C VAL A 832 3.74 12.32 -17.79
N TYR A 833 2.84 13.25 -17.46
CA TYR A 833 3.07 14.68 -17.60
C TYR A 833 3.67 15.26 -16.32
N GLU A 834 4.90 15.76 -16.39
CA GLU A 834 5.64 16.34 -15.26
C GLU A 834 6.10 17.77 -15.57
N THR A 835 6.23 18.60 -14.55
CA THR A 835 6.63 20.01 -14.71
C THR A 835 7.76 20.42 -13.80
N ILE A 836 8.62 21.34 -14.25
CA ILE A 836 9.47 22.17 -13.38
C ILE A 836 9.22 23.61 -13.80
N GLU A 837 8.83 24.48 -12.88
CA GLU A 837 8.49 25.86 -13.27
C GLU A 837 8.89 26.89 -12.21
N ASN A 838 9.37 28.05 -12.65
CA ASN A 838 9.74 29.16 -11.79
C ASN A 838 10.87 28.78 -10.82
N VAL A 839 12.06 28.53 -11.36
CA VAL A 839 13.27 28.23 -10.59
C VAL A 839 14.24 29.39 -10.74
N THR A 840 14.74 29.93 -9.63
CA THR A 840 15.78 30.95 -9.62
C THR A 840 16.97 30.46 -8.80
N ALA A 841 18.15 30.40 -9.40
CA ALA A 841 19.40 30.27 -8.68
C ALA A 841 20.22 31.55 -8.82
N ARG A 842 20.65 32.15 -7.72
CA ARG A 842 21.42 33.40 -7.77
C ARG A 842 22.52 33.50 -6.73
N ASN A 843 23.57 34.25 -7.06
CA ASN A 843 24.73 34.47 -6.17
C ASN A 843 25.36 33.12 -5.77
N ILE A 844 25.74 32.32 -6.76
CA ILE A 844 26.26 30.97 -6.54
C ILE A 844 27.76 30.94 -6.83
N ILE A 845 28.55 30.39 -5.90
CA ILE A 845 29.98 30.13 -6.10
C ILE A 845 30.15 28.66 -6.46
N ILE A 846 30.86 28.39 -7.57
CA ILE A 846 31.13 27.05 -8.09
C ILE A 846 32.63 26.78 -8.01
N ASN A 847 33.06 25.80 -7.21
CA ASN A 847 34.47 25.48 -6.99
C ASN A 847 34.84 24.08 -7.49
N ASN A 848 35.73 24.00 -8.49
CA ASN A 848 36.25 22.73 -9.02
C ASN A 848 35.15 21.71 -9.39
N MET A 849 34.02 22.20 -9.89
CA MET A 849 32.87 21.37 -10.28
C MET A 849 32.84 21.12 -11.78
N ARG A 850 32.04 20.13 -12.18
CA ARG A 850 31.81 19.84 -13.59
C ARG A 850 30.89 20.84 -14.28
N TYR A 851 29.86 21.33 -13.60
CA TYR A 851 28.92 22.30 -14.16
C TYR A 851 28.54 23.32 -13.10
N GLY A 852 28.18 24.52 -13.53
CA GLY A 852 27.37 25.42 -12.72
C GLY A 852 25.89 25.02 -12.77
N VAL A 853 25.38 24.73 -13.99
CA VAL A 853 23.99 24.30 -14.22
C VAL A 853 23.93 23.10 -15.17
N TYR A 854 23.12 22.09 -14.82
CA TYR A 854 22.92 20.89 -15.62
C TYR A 854 21.44 20.50 -15.74
N VAL A 855 20.87 20.69 -16.93
CA VAL A 855 19.48 20.31 -17.26
C VAL A 855 19.47 18.94 -17.95
N LYS A 856 18.69 18.01 -17.40
CA LYS A 856 18.61 16.61 -17.84
C LYS A 856 17.14 16.24 -18.05
N THR A 857 16.76 15.78 -19.23
CA THR A 857 15.46 15.12 -19.45
C THR A 857 15.67 13.78 -20.13
N TRP A 858 14.79 12.84 -19.83
CA TRP A 858 14.83 11.54 -20.48
C TRP A 858 14.48 11.64 -21.97
N THR A 859 15.00 10.68 -22.75
CA THR A 859 14.59 10.50 -24.14
C THR A 859 13.09 10.21 -24.24
N GLY A 860 12.51 10.37 -25.43
CA GLY A 860 11.11 10.00 -25.68
C GLY A 860 10.88 8.49 -25.81
N ASN A 861 11.95 7.69 -25.77
CA ASN A 861 11.85 6.24 -25.87
C ASN A 861 11.93 5.63 -24.47
N SER A 862 10.85 4.98 -24.02
CA SER A 862 10.87 4.24 -22.77
C SER A 862 11.75 2.99 -22.89
N THR A 863 12.80 2.92 -22.06
CA THR A 863 13.69 1.76 -21.99
C THR A 863 13.92 1.32 -20.54
N GLY A 864 13.63 0.06 -20.23
CA GLY A 864 13.73 -0.45 -18.85
C GLY A 864 12.69 0.16 -17.90
N TYR A 865 12.96 0.13 -16.59
CA TYR A 865 12.11 0.70 -15.54
C TYR A 865 12.98 1.33 -14.45
N PRO A 866 12.50 2.34 -13.70
CA PRO A 866 13.26 2.94 -12.60
C PRO A 866 13.80 1.92 -11.59
N PRO A 867 14.98 2.18 -10.99
CA PRO A 867 15.66 3.49 -10.93
C PRO A 867 16.51 3.84 -12.17
N ASN A 868 16.97 2.86 -12.95
CA ASN A 868 17.90 3.08 -14.05
C ASN A 868 17.28 3.12 -15.45
N GLY A 869 16.05 2.63 -15.63
CA GLY A 869 15.31 2.73 -16.88
C GLY A 869 14.21 3.78 -16.85
N GLY A 870 13.73 4.17 -18.03
CA GLY A 870 12.66 5.13 -18.23
C GLY A 870 12.71 5.78 -19.61
N GLY A 871 11.95 6.85 -19.77
CA GLY A 871 11.77 7.60 -21.01
C GLY A 871 10.30 7.66 -21.44
N GLY A 872 10.00 8.55 -22.39
CA GLY A 872 8.65 8.77 -22.90
C GLY A 872 7.78 9.71 -22.05
N GLY A 873 8.35 10.34 -21.02
CA GLY A 873 7.63 11.34 -20.23
C GLY A 873 7.34 12.61 -21.02
N LEU A 874 6.23 13.24 -20.65
CA LEU A 874 5.68 14.45 -21.26
C LEU A 874 5.79 15.62 -20.29
N GLY A 875 5.61 16.84 -20.78
CA GLY A 875 5.53 18.04 -19.94
C GLY A 875 6.59 19.07 -20.26
N TYR A 876 7.03 19.84 -19.25
CA TYR A 876 7.99 20.91 -19.49
C TYR A 876 8.82 21.35 -18.27
N ALA A 877 10.00 21.92 -18.55
CA ALA A 877 10.77 22.74 -17.64
C ALA A 877 10.77 24.18 -18.18
N ALA A 878 10.23 25.14 -17.43
CA ALA A 878 10.01 26.50 -17.90
C ALA A 878 10.30 27.58 -16.85
N ASN A 879 10.58 28.80 -17.32
CA ASN A 879 10.79 29.98 -16.48
C ASN A 879 11.90 29.75 -15.43
N MET A 880 13.13 29.62 -15.91
CA MET A 880 14.30 29.33 -15.07
C MET A 880 15.35 30.43 -15.21
N THR A 881 15.87 30.94 -14.11
CA THR A 881 16.88 32.00 -14.10
C THR A 881 18.10 31.57 -13.28
N PHE A 882 19.28 31.66 -13.88
CA PHE A 882 20.57 31.36 -13.27
C PHE A 882 21.47 32.59 -13.38
N GLU A 883 21.54 33.39 -12.32
CA GLU A 883 22.18 34.71 -12.35
C GLU A 883 23.28 34.90 -11.30
N ASN A 884 24.30 35.69 -11.62
CA ASN A 884 25.40 36.02 -10.71
C ASN A 884 26.14 34.78 -10.19
N PHE A 885 26.68 33.97 -11.11
CA PHE A 885 27.53 32.83 -10.76
C PHE A 885 29.01 33.23 -10.82
N GLU A 886 29.78 32.85 -9.81
CA GLU A 886 31.24 32.96 -9.80
C GLU A 886 31.85 31.56 -9.93
N LEU A 887 32.49 31.28 -11.07
CA LEU A 887 33.17 30.02 -11.33
C LEU A 887 34.62 30.09 -10.87
N ARG A 888 35.09 29.02 -10.23
CA ARG A 888 36.48 28.84 -9.82
C ARG A 888 36.95 27.48 -10.29
N ASN A 889 37.69 27.48 -11.40
CA ASN A 889 38.25 26.29 -12.02
C ASN A 889 37.19 25.21 -12.34
N ALA A 890 36.03 25.63 -12.85
CA ALA A 890 34.98 24.70 -13.27
C ALA A 890 35.35 24.01 -14.58
N SER A 891 35.18 22.70 -14.68
CA SER A 891 35.54 21.92 -15.89
C SER A 891 34.46 21.92 -16.97
N GLY A 892 33.30 22.49 -16.66
CA GLY A 892 32.20 22.80 -17.58
C GLY A 892 31.30 23.86 -16.95
N ILE A 893 30.53 24.55 -17.79
CA ILE A 893 29.80 25.77 -17.40
C ILE A 893 28.30 25.47 -17.33
N MET A 894 27.67 25.24 -18.48
CA MET A 894 26.24 24.89 -18.58
C MET A 894 26.03 23.73 -19.55
N ALA A 895 25.18 22.76 -19.17
CA ALA A 895 24.78 21.66 -20.04
C ALA A 895 23.26 21.46 -20.02
N VAL A 896 22.68 21.19 -21.18
CA VAL A 896 21.28 20.77 -21.36
C VAL A 896 21.28 19.52 -22.23
N THR A 897 20.63 18.46 -21.78
CA THR A 897 20.45 17.23 -22.54
C THR A 897 19.02 16.73 -22.41
N GLN A 898 18.46 16.30 -23.54
CA GLN A 898 17.22 15.51 -23.61
C GLN A 898 17.50 14.06 -24.00
N CYS A 899 18.75 13.62 -23.81
CA CYS A 899 19.24 12.29 -24.17
C CYS A 899 19.51 11.36 -22.98
N THR A 900 18.97 11.66 -21.80
CA THR A 900 19.30 10.90 -20.59
C THR A 900 18.79 9.45 -20.64
N SER A 901 19.68 8.52 -20.29
CA SER A 901 19.43 7.09 -20.09
C SER A 901 20.47 6.52 -19.10
N TYR A 902 20.05 5.68 -18.15
CA TYR A 902 20.95 5.09 -17.13
C TYR A 902 21.03 3.55 -17.17
N ASN A 903 20.39 2.92 -18.14
CA ASN A 903 20.39 1.47 -18.33
C ASN A 903 21.32 1.02 -19.47
N GLY A 904 22.14 1.92 -20.00
CA GLY A 904 23.01 1.71 -21.15
C GLY A 904 22.29 1.82 -22.51
N ALA A 905 21.01 2.21 -22.56
CA ALA A 905 20.37 2.55 -23.83
C ALA A 905 20.99 3.83 -24.41
N THR A 906 21.15 3.84 -25.73
CA THR A 906 21.86 4.90 -26.47
C THR A 906 20.98 5.43 -27.60
N GLY A 907 21.20 6.69 -27.99
CA GLY A 907 20.42 7.36 -29.03
C GLY A 907 19.02 7.77 -28.57
N GLY A 908 18.18 8.22 -29.52
CA GLY A 908 16.84 8.73 -29.19
C GLY A 908 16.84 10.16 -28.63
N CYS A 909 17.94 10.90 -28.74
CA CYS A 909 18.05 12.27 -28.23
C CYS A 909 17.03 13.24 -28.87
N ASP A 910 16.55 12.92 -30.07
CA ASP A 910 15.54 13.69 -30.83
C ASP A 910 14.10 13.21 -30.64
N THR A 911 13.84 12.26 -29.73
CA THR A 911 12.50 11.68 -29.57
C THR A 911 11.70 12.27 -28.41
N SER A 912 12.34 12.99 -27.48
CA SER A 912 11.65 13.53 -26.30
C SER A 912 10.61 14.56 -26.69
N GLU A 913 9.39 14.40 -26.17
CA GLU A 913 8.30 15.38 -26.29
C GLU A 913 8.23 16.32 -25.07
N PHE A 914 9.10 16.13 -24.08
CA PHE A 914 9.25 17.04 -22.96
C PHE A 914 9.88 18.36 -23.45
N ASN A 915 9.33 19.50 -23.04
CA ASN A 915 9.79 20.79 -23.52
C ASN A 915 10.68 21.52 -22.50
N ILE A 916 11.73 22.20 -22.98
CA ILE A 916 12.54 23.10 -22.16
C ILE A 916 12.42 24.50 -22.77
N ARG A 917 12.02 25.49 -21.97
CA ARG A 917 11.83 26.86 -22.46
C ARG A 917 12.06 27.93 -21.42
N ASP A 918 12.20 29.17 -21.88
CA ASP A 918 12.25 30.36 -21.03
C ASP A 918 13.34 30.24 -19.95
N MET A 919 14.58 30.03 -20.40
CA MET A 919 15.74 29.84 -19.53
C MET A 919 16.75 30.95 -19.72
N VAL A 920 17.19 31.56 -18.62
CA VAL A 920 18.09 32.72 -18.59
C VAL A 920 19.36 32.38 -17.82
N MET A 921 20.50 32.58 -18.46
CA MET A 921 21.83 32.56 -17.84
C MET A 921 22.42 33.96 -17.92
N ARG A 922 22.68 34.60 -16.77
CA ARG A 922 23.08 36.02 -16.73
C ARG A 922 24.20 36.29 -15.74
N ASN A 923 25.17 37.14 -16.11
CA ASN A 923 26.24 37.61 -15.22
C ASN A 923 27.07 36.47 -14.61
N TRP A 924 27.76 35.71 -15.45
CA TRP A 924 28.66 34.65 -15.00
C TRP A 924 30.10 35.11 -15.13
N THR A 925 30.89 34.95 -14.06
CA THR A 925 32.27 35.45 -13.98
C THR A 925 33.24 34.41 -13.43
N GLY A 926 34.55 34.63 -13.60
CA GLY A 926 35.58 33.81 -12.97
C GLY A 926 36.35 32.90 -13.94
N THR A 927 36.73 31.70 -13.49
CA THR A 927 37.66 30.81 -14.21
C THR A 927 37.07 29.42 -14.50
N THR A 928 37.43 28.89 -15.67
CA THR A 928 37.04 27.56 -16.15
C THR A 928 38.23 26.84 -16.80
N THR A 929 38.09 25.55 -17.11
CA THR A 929 39.01 24.79 -17.97
C THR A 929 38.34 24.32 -19.28
N SER A 930 37.19 24.91 -19.63
CA SER A 930 36.41 24.58 -20.84
C SER A 930 36.33 25.78 -21.78
N ASP A 931 36.47 25.54 -23.08
CA ASP A 931 36.21 26.55 -24.11
C ASP A 931 34.72 26.67 -24.49
N VAL A 932 33.89 25.74 -23.99
CA VAL A 932 32.45 25.65 -24.21
C VAL A 932 31.69 26.28 -23.03
N VAL A 933 31.02 27.40 -23.31
CA VAL A 933 30.14 28.11 -22.36
C VAL A 933 28.86 27.33 -22.10
N ALA A 934 28.24 26.81 -23.16
CA ALA A 934 27.03 26.03 -23.05
C ALA A 934 27.00 24.91 -24.09
N ALA A 935 26.61 23.71 -23.68
CA ALA A 935 26.26 22.61 -24.57
C ALA A 935 24.77 22.29 -24.42
N ILE A 936 23.97 22.60 -25.44
CA ILE A 936 22.51 22.57 -25.39
C ILE A 936 21.99 21.58 -26.42
N GLN A 937 21.74 20.35 -25.99
CA GLN A 937 21.10 19.32 -26.79
C GLN A 937 19.60 19.28 -26.49
N CYS A 938 18.79 19.83 -27.39
CA CYS A 938 17.35 19.74 -27.36
C CYS A 938 16.83 18.73 -28.38
N SER A 939 15.66 18.17 -28.12
CA SER A 939 15.01 17.18 -28.97
C SER A 939 14.38 17.84 -30.19
N ALA A 940 14.57 17.29 -31.40
CA ALA A 940 13.88 17.76 -32.59
C ALA A 940 12.35 17.64 -32.52
N LYS A 941 11.83 16.75 -31.66
CA LYS A 941 10.38 16.61 -31.41
C LYS A 941 9.80 17.73 -30.55
N SER A 942 10.63 18.38 -29.74
CA SER A 942 10.23 19.50 -28.90
C SER A 942 11.41 20.47 -28.72
N PRO A 943 11.70 21.31 -29.74
CA PRO A 943 12.81 22.26 -29.70
C PRO A 943 12.76 23.20 -28.49
N CYS A 944 13.94 23.60 -28.02
CA CYS A 944 14.05 24.58 -26.93
C CYS A 944 13.80 25.99 -27.43
N THR A 945 13.04 26.79 -26.67
CA THR A 945 12.68 28.17 -27.04
C THR A 945 12.98 29.13 -25.89
N GLY A 946 13.23 30.41 -26.22
CA GLY A 946 13.41 31.45 -25.18
C GLY A 946 14.68 31.28 -24.34
N ILE A 947 15.76 30.75 -24.92
CA ILE A 947 17.04 30.58 -24.24
C ILE A 947 17.85 31.87 -24.35
N THR A 948 18.18 32.49 -23.22
CA THR A 948 18.95 33.73 -23.13
C THR A 948 20.25 33.50 -22.37
N ILE A 949 21.38 33.89 -22.98
CA ILE A 949 22.70 33.86 -22.33
C ILE A 949 23.33 35.24 -22.50
N GLU A 950 23.64 35.93 -21.41
CA GLU A 950 24.23 37.27 -21.45
C GLU A 950 25.15 37.56 -20.27
N GLY A 951 26.09 38.50 -20.45
CA GLY A 951 27.01 38.91 -19.38
C GLY A 951 27.96 37.79 -18.93
N ILE A 952 28.59 37.10 -19.88
CA ILE A 952 29.59 36.05 -19.61
C ILE A 952 30.99 36.66 -19.66
N ASP A 953 31.68 36.68 -18.52
CA ASP A 953 33.06 37.18 -18.35
C ASP A 953 33.93 36.11 -17.68
N LEU A 954 34.25 35.07 -18.45
CA LEU A 954 35.00 33.90 -18.00
C LEU A 954 36.38 33.84 -18.64
N LEU A 955 37.35 33.31 -17.88
CA LEU A 955 38.69 32.99 -18.37
C LEU A 955 38.87 31.47 -18.40
N ASP A 956 39.08 30.91 -19.58
CA ASP A 956 39.61 29.56 -19.75
C ASP A 956 41.09 29.54 -19.37
N THR A 957 41.40 28.82 -18.30
CA THR A 957 42.74 28.74 -17.73
C THR A 957 43.67 27.80 -18.50
N VAL A 958 43.15 26.94 -19.38
CA VAL A 958 43.97 26.01 -20.18
C VAL A 958 44.72 26.75 -21.28
N ASN A 959 44.04 27.67 -21.96
CA ASN A 959 44.59 28.45 -23.07
C ASN A 959 44.76 29.95 -22.75
N SER A 960 44.31 30.40 -21.57
CA SER A 960 44.33 31.80 -21.13
C SER A 960 43.53 32.73 -22.05
N THR A 961 42.38 32.27 -22.54
CA THR A 961 41.46 33.05 -23.40
C THR A 961 40.03 33.03 -22.85
N ALA A 962 39.15 33.87 -23.40
CA ALA A 962 37.73 33.77 -23.10
C ALA A 962 37.12 32.55 -23.82
N PRO A 963 36.28 31.73 -23.15
CA PRO A 963 35.51 30.68 -23.81
C PRO A 963 34.69 31.24 -24.97
N ALA A 964 34.69 30.52 -26.11
CA ALA A 964 34.15 31.04 -27.37
C ALA A 964 33.11 30.12 -28.03
N ASN A 965 32.77 28.99 -27.40
CA ASN A 965 31.87 28.00 -28.00
C ASN A 965 30.52 27.91 -27.27
N TRP A 966 29.45 27.85 -28.07
CA TRP A 966 28.09 27.56 -27.66
C TRP A 966 27.56 26.46 -28.57
N LEU A 967 27.53 25.23 -28.08
CA LEU A 967 27.13 24.09 -28.88
C LEU A 967 25.62 23.89 -28.74
N CYS A 968 24.90 23.73 -29.85
CA CYS A 968 23.45 23.69 -29.84
C CYS A 968 22.90 22.66 -30.82
N SER A 969 21.79 22.02 -30.44
CA SER A 969 20.93 21.25 -31.32
C SER A 969 19.48 21.56 -30.99
N ASN A 970 18.66 21.83 -32.01
CA ASN A 970 17.23 22.18 -31.90
C ASN A 970 16.92 23.32 -30.90
N VAL A 971 17.75 24.36 -30.90
CA VAL A 971 17.50 25.61 -30.14
C VAL A 971 16.95 26.67 -31.08
N GLU A 972 15.75 27.18 -30.77
CA GLU A 972 15.07 28.17 -31.59
C GLU A 972 15.25 29.59 -31.03
N GLY A 973 15.73 30.49 -31.87
CA GLY A 973 15.89 31.92 -31.56
C GLY A 973 16.73 32.20 -30.30
N PRO A 974 17.98 31.70 -30.22
CA PRO A 974 18.86 32.00 -29.08
C PRO A 974 19.09 33.52 -28.93
N ILE A 975 19.11 34.01 -27.69
CA ILE A 975 19.25 35.43 -27.37
C ILE A 975 20.57 35.66 -26.65
N GLY A 976 21.40 36.58 -27.16
CA GLY A 976 22.68 36.96 -26.56
C GLY A 976 23.88 36.07 -26.95
N PHE A 977 23.66 34.99 -27.70
CA PHE A 977 24.70 34.11 -28.23
C PHE A 977 24.33 33.53 -29.60
N ASN A 978 25.33 33.02 -30.33
CA ASN A 978 25.13 32.26 -31.56
C ASN A 978 25.69 30.86 -31.38
N CYS A 979 24.97 29.85 -31.89
CA CYS A 979 25.45 28.48 -31.89
C CYS A 979 26.68 28.32 -32.79
N THR A 980 27.74 27.71 -32.27
CA THR A 980 29.04 27.56 -32.94
C THR A 980 29.33 26.13 -33.42
N GLY A 981 28.52 25.16 -33.00
CA GLY A 981 28.66 23.76 -33.40
C GLY A 981 27.59 22.86 -32.77
N GLU A 982 27.70 21.56 -33.05
CA GLU A 982 26.83 20.53 -32.48
C GLU A 982 27.26 20.17 -31.06
N PRO A 983 26.31 19.87 -30.15
CA PRO A 983 26.61 19.38 -28.83
C PRO A 983 27.21 17.97 -28.92
N TRP A 984 27.95 17.62 -27.88
CA TRP A 984 28.55 16.30 -27.73
C TRP A 984 27.42 15.27 -27.58
N GLU A 985 27.52 14.11 -28.25
CA GLU A 985 26.65 12.98 -27.92
C GLU A 985 26.87 12.62 -26.44
N GLU A 986 25.79 12.44 -25.68
CA GLU A 986 25.90 12.16 -24.26
C GLU A 986 26.68 10.85 -24.08
N ASN A 987 27.84 10.94 -23.40
CA ASN A 987 28.65 9.77 -23.10
C ASN A 987 27.86 8.91 -22.12
N ASN A 988 27.37 7.75 -22.57
CA ASN A 988 26.65 6.81 -21.71
C ASN A 988 27.57 6.47 -20.53
N ARG A 989 27.12 6.82 -19.32
CA ARG A 989 27.86 6.56 -18.06
C ARG A 989 28.17 5.07 -17.89
#